data_AF-A0A7S3TFT3-F1
#
_entry.id   AF-A0A7S3TFT3-F1
#
_cell.length_a   1.000
_cell.length_b   1.000
_cell.length_c   1.000
_cell.angle_alpha   90.00
_cell.angle_beta   90.00
_cell.angle_gamma   90.00
#
_symmetry.space_group_name_H-M   'P 1'
#
loop_
_entity.id
_entity.type
_entity.pdbx_description
1 polymer ?
#
loop_
_entity_poly.entity_id
_entity_poly.type
_entity_poly.pdbx_seq_one_letter_code
_entity_poly.pdbx_strand_id
1 'polypeptide(L)'
;MSGWVLVLCGEALTPMLREVEKHMRQTCTACERSPHRPARLGPARAATLVDPILYLLYGISGTQLIYRDIGDIAVAGLLAGLAGSALLASSKLIAAWPPTRRAGQILQDRILGTAANWRNHPARSATEACSFLGCTIGAYAQYNDMLQAVQAGLAAGMLVCLVSEALAGRWIVPTSVGEEDRSARLVPLGVCAYAVILGCHWAFAAGRHGFASQVLFTICCGATAEIAAKLFLSSKRTRKWGAAIQQRLTHTVSNWETRPLRSAVEVGWTNAATWATWHLSHNVHLTFVAGIASGMGVVYLSEKLLFPPARPQPQPQEAAASDRATDRATDVADDNDTAHRADEPAVAPAADTRMISHEELQRHSSGGDSWLAIHGMVYNVSRWHDRHPGGSDILLAYAGRDASDQFELFHPPAVARRLKPFLVGALEARRPPSTGVRWGLFSEPDEGPPGSSGGGGGGDGSSSRVGDGATTDYRKLRRQLWEEGAFEPDASFYWLKQAVVIGLWGTAVGVLLAATGSDAKPARGQILLSAALLALALQQGAFIGHDTLHNGVLARPRGRTWRRAALAQLNAGALLGISCGMWLEEHNLHHAYTLRPHADPQFRYFPLWLQSVKEIPHWLAELPSAPLPRRAAWRVVQCLTRVQHLTFLPLAMIVGRYNFLAISWAYALRRRQWADLAAMALHVGWFGAFLWALLPGMSERLLFVAVHYALVGVLHVQLLLSHLCTQQFTADEEAALGVLRFQLATTRNMRTCWWDAWFHGGLEMQIEHHLFPQLPRHRLRAVAPRVKALAARHGIAYLETDFGEAVALCLRQLGRLAVELATVNPLG
;
A
#
# COMPACT_ATOMS: atom_id res chain seq x y z
N MET A 1 -30.11 52.29 -18.64
CA MET A 1 -29.56 52.62 -19.98
C MET A 1 -28.99 51.40 -20.70
N SER A 2 -28.16 50.56 -20.07
CA SER A 2 -27.56 49.36 -20.69
C SER A 2 -28.53 48.23 -21.09
N GLY A 3 -29.65 48.05 -20.37
CA GLY A 3 -30.64 47.00 -20.70
C GLY A 3 -31.41 47.26 -21.99
N TRP A 4 -31.65 48.53 -22.34
CA TRP A 4 -32.40 48.90 -23.56
C TRP A 4 -31.58 48.69 -24.83
N VAL A 5 -30.26 48.93 -24.75
CA VAL A 5 -29.32 48.69 -25.85
C VAL A 5 -29.22 47.20 -26.18
N LEU A 6 -29.23 46.32 -25.17
CA LEU A 6 -29.18 44.87 -25.35
C LEU A 6 -30.46 44.31 -25.98
N VAL A 7 -31.63 44.87 -25.64
CA VAL A 7 -32.92 44.51 -26.24
C VAL A 7 -33.01 45.01 -27.68
N LEU A 8 -32.59 46.25 -27.97
CA LEU A 8 -32.59 46.81 -29.33
C LEU A 8 -31.57 46.11 -30.24
N CYS A 9 -30.38 45.78 -29.75
CA CYS A 9 -29.39 44.99 -30.49
C CYS A 9 -29.87 43.56 -30.72
N GLY A 10 -30.53 42.94 -29.73
CA GLY A 10 -31.15 41.62 -29.85
C GLY A 10 -32.27 41.59 -30.89
N GLU A 11 -33.16 42.58 -30.91
CA GLU A 11 -34.19 42.72 -31.94
C GLU A 11 -33.60 43.00 -33.32
N ALA A 12 -32.56 43.84 -33.42
CA ALA A 12 -31.90 44.15 -34.70
C ALA A 12 -31.14 42.95 -35.30
N LEU A 13 -30.60 42.05 -34.47
CA LEU A 13 -29.86 40.86 -34.89
C LEU A 13 -30.76 39.64 -35.17
N THR A 14 -31.99 39.64 -34.64
CA THR A 14 -32.93 38.51 -34.78
C THR A 14 -33.29 38.17 -36.22
N PRO A 15 -33.54 39.12 -37.15
CA PRO A 15 -33.79 38.83 -38.56
C PRO A 15 -32.58 38.18 -39.25
N MET A 16 -31.37 38.65 -38.91
CA MET A 16 -30.12 38.17 -39.50
C MET A 16 -29.80 36.74 -39.04
N LEU A 17 -30.03 36.44 -37.76
CA LEU A 17 -29.88 35.10 -37.19
C LEU A 17 -30.93 34.12 -37.73
N ARG A 18 -32.17 34.58 -37.97
CA ARG A 18 -33.21 33.76 -38.62
C ARG A 18 -32.88 33.41 -40.07
N GLU A 19 -32.19 34.29 -40.79
CA GLU A 19 -31.80 34.01 -42.18
C GLU A 19 -30.60 33.04 -42.26
N VAL A 20 -29.69 33.10 -41.27
CA VAL A 20 -28.64 32.09 -41.07
C VAL A 20 -29.24 30.74 -40.70
N GLU A 21 -30.23 30.73 -39.80
CA GLU A 21 -30.95 29.51 -39.41
C GLU A 21 -31.71 28.89 -40.60
N LYS A 22 -32.32 29.72 -41.44
CA LYS A 22 -33.02 29.30 -42.66
C LYS A 22 -32.04 28.71 -43.69
N HIS A 23 -30.86 29.31 -43.86
CA HIS A 23 -29.79 28.74 -44.69
C HIS A 23 -29.30 27.39 -44.15
N MET A 24 -29.07 27.28 -42.84
CA MET A 24 -28.65 26.02 -42.21
C MET A 24 -29.73 24.93 -42.36
N ARG A 25 -31.00 25.27 -42.19
CA ARG A 25 -32.13 24.33 -42.39
C ARG A 25 -32.25 23.88 -43.85
N GLN A 26 -32.10 24.78 -44.82
CA GLN A 26 -32.12 24.43 -46.25
C GLN A 26 -30.97 23.48 -46.63
N THR A 27 -29.78 23.73 -46.08
CA THR A 27 -28.60 22.88 -46.29
C THR A 27 -28.78 21.49 -45.65
N CYS A 28 -29.42 21.40 -44.48
CA CYS A 28 -29.74 20.12 -43.84
C CYS A 28 -30.86 19.34 -44.56
N THR A 29 -31.88 20.02 -45.12
CA THR A 29 -32.99 19.34 -45.82
C THR A 29 -32.60 18.74 -47.18
N ALA A 30 -31.43 19.05 -47.73
CA ALA A 30 -30.90 18.39 -48.93
C ALA A 30 -30.37 16.98 -48.66
N CYS A 31 -30.02 16.65 -47.41
CA CYS A 31 -29.52 15.33 -46.99
C CYS A 31 -30.61 14.35 -46.51
N GLU A 32 -31.85 14.79 -46.30
CA GLU A 32 -32.91 14.00 -45.65
C GLU A 32 -34.03 13.50 -46.60
N ARG A 33 -33.78 13.41 -47.91
CA ARG A 33 -34.69 12.69 -48.82
C ARG A 33 -34.48 11.17 -48.74
N SER A 34 -34.95 10.56 -47.65
CA SER A 34 -35.29 9.13 -47.60
C SER A 34 -36.64 8.94 -46.87
N PRO A 35 -37.60 8.19 -47.40
CA PRO A 35 -39.01 8.38 -47.09
C PRO A 35 -39.52 7.34 -46.08
N HIS A 36 -39.40 7.58 -44.78
CA HIS A 36 -40.33 6.98 -43.81
C HIS A 36 -40.54 7.92 -42.61
N ARG A 37 -41.69 8.60 -42.65
CA ARG A 37 -42.32 9.31 -41.52
C ARG A 37 -43.47 8.44 -40.99
N PRO A 38 -43.83 8.53 -39.70
CA PRO A 38 -44.92 9.44 -39.30
C PRO A 38 -44.69 10.02 -37.88
N ALA A 39 -45.46 10.95 -37.31
CA ALA A 39 -46.40 11.96 -37.78
C ALA A 39 -46.58 12.98 -36.63
N ARG A 40 -47.14 14.13 -37.00
CA ARG A 40 -47.32 15.39 -36.27
C ARG A 40 -48.20 15.28 -35.01
N LEU A 41 -48.07 16.26 -34.11
CA LEU A 41 -49.13 17.27 -33.84
C LEU A 41 -48.63 18.36 -32.86
N GLY A 42 -48.79 19.64 -33.25
CA GLY A 42 -48.94 20.79 -32.33
C GLY A 42 -50.43 20.98 -31.98
N PRO A 43 -50.93 22.13 -31.45
CA PRO A 43 -50.24 23.40 -31.18
C PRO A 43 -50.47 24.03 -29.78
N ALA A 44 -49.56 24.96 -29.47
CA ALA A 44 -49.58 26.14 -28.60
C ALA A 44 -50.88 26.60 -27.87
N ARG A 45 -50.73 26.99 -26.59
CA ARG A 45 -50.80 28.39 -26.06
C ARG A 45 -51.20 28.38 -24.57
N ALA A 46 -50.24 28.56 -23.66
CA ALA A 46 -50.51 29.01 -22.27
C ALA A 46 -49.27 29.51 -21.48
N ALA A 47 -48.10 29.73 -22.09
CA ALA A 47 -46.88 30.08 -21.34
C ALA A 47 -46.21 31.33 -21.90
N THR A 48 -46.79 32.51 -21.66
CA THR A 48 -46.22 33.81 -22.10
C THR A 48 -45.72 34.72 -20.97
N LEU A 49 -45.57 34.24 -19.74
CA LEU A 49 -45.04 35.09 -18.64
C LEU A 49 -44.01 34.43 -17.72
N VAL A 50 -43.72 33.14 -17.88
CA VAL A 50 -42.79 32.40 -16.99
C VAL A 50 -41.32 32.58 -17.40
N ASP A 51 -41.04 32.63 -18.71
CA ASP A 51 -39.67 32.73 -19.22
C ASP A 51 -38.98 34.06 -18.88
N PRO A 52 -39.61 35.25 -18.98
CA PRO A 52 -38.94 36.51 -18.68
C PRO A 52 -38.59 36.66 -17.20
N ILE A 53 -39.43 36.18 -16.29
CA ILE A 53 -39.25 36.33 -14.82
C ILE A 53 -38.11 35.42 -14.32
N LEU A 54 -37.97 34.22 -14.89
CA LEU A 54 -36.88 33.29 -14.58
C LEU A 54 -35.53 33.76 -15.12
N TYR A 55 -35.49 34.31 -16.34
CA TYR A 55 -34.27 34.97 -16.86
C TYR A 55 -33.93 36.23 -16.05
N LEU A 56 -34.93 36.96 -15.53
CA LEU A 56 -34.72 38.13 -14.68
C LEU A 56 -34.14 37.74 -13.30
N LEU A 57 -34.60 36.66 -12.68
CA LEU A 57 -34.12 36.20 -11.37
C LEU A 57 -32.72 35.56 -11.41
N TYR A 58 -32.42 34.74 -12.43
CA TYR A 58 -31.08 34.21 -12.65
C TYR A 58 -30.11 35.29 -13.15
N GLY A 59 -30.59 36.19 -14.00
CA GLY A 59 -29.83 37.29 -14.57
C GLY A 59 -29.45 38.34 -13.54
N ILE A 60 -30.36 38.83 -12.71
CA ILE A 60 -30.08 39.94 -11.78
C ILE A 60 -29.01 39.57 -10.75
N SER A 61 -29.10 38.36 -10.17
CA SER A 61 -28.17 37.91 -9.12
C SER A 61 -26.78 37.60 -9.67
N GLY A 62 -26.71 36.86 -10.78
CA GLY A 62 -25.44 36.53 -11.43
C GLY A 62 -24.77 37.73 -12.10
N THR A 63 -25.56 38.61 -12.72
CA THR A 63 -25.02 39.79 -13.38
C THR A 63 -24.58 40.85 -12.37
N GLN A 64 -25.24 41.07 -11.24
CA GLN A 64 -24.74 42.05 -10.24
C GLN A 64 -23.44 41.61 -9.56
N LEU A 65 -23.30 40.31 -9.27
CA LEU A 65 -22.09 39.73 -8.72
C LEU A 65 -20.94 39.85 -9.74
N ILE A 66 -21.16 39.42 -10.97
CA ILE A 66 -20.15 39.52 -12.03
C ILE A 66 -19.82 40.98 -12.38
N TYR A 67 -20.81 41.89 -12.40
CA TYR A 67 -20.65 43.31 -12.76
C TYR A 67 -19.90 44.13 -11.73
N ARG A 68 -19.87 43.72 -10.44
CA ARG A 68 -19.11 44.42 -9.40
C ARG A 68 -17.60 44.25 -9.56
N ASP A 69 -17.16 43.11 -10.11
CA ASP A 69 -15.74 42.73 -10.18
C ASP A 69 -15.22 42.57 -11.64
N ILE A 70 -16.09 42.48 -12.65
CA ILE A 70 -15.74 42.32 -14.07
C ILE A 70 -16.40 43.47 -14.86
N GLY A 71 -15.60 44.49 -15.22
CA GLY A 71 -16.05 45.70 -15.93
C GLY A 71 -16.46 45.51 -17.40
N ASP A 72 -16.60 44.27 -17.88
CA ASP A 72 -16.95 43.96 -19.27
C ASP A 72 -18.07 42.90 -19.34
N ILE A 73 -19.20 43.31 -19.90
CA ILE A 73 -20.43 42.52 -20.03
C ILE A 73 -20.28 41.35 -21.03
N ALA A 74 -19.40 41.48 -22.03
CA ALA A 74 -19.12 40.41 -22.98
C ALA A 74 -18.33 39.29 -22.30
N VAL A 75 -17.37 39.66 -21.45
CA VAL A 75 -16.58 38.73 -20.62
C VAL A 75 -17.47 38.04 -19.60
N ALA A 76 -18.37 38.79 -18.95
CA ALA A 76 -19.38 38.24 -18.05
C ALA A 76 -20.28 37.18 -18.71
N GLY A 77 -20.82 37.49 -19.89
CA GLY A 77 -21.66 36.57 -20.66
C GLY A 77 -20.91 35.32 -21.13
N LEU A 78 -19.66 35.49 -21.58
CA LEU A 78 -18.80 34.38 -22.00
C LEU A 78 -18.51 33.42 -20.83
N LEU A 79 -18.18 33.98 -19.65
CA LEU A 79 -17.88 33.20 -18.44
C LEU A 79 -19.10 32.43 -17.93
N ALA A 80 -20.30 33.05 -17.94
CA ALA A 80 -21.54 32.37 -17.59
C ALA A 80 -21.84 31.21 -18.56
N GLY A 81 -21.62 31.41 -19.87
CA GLY A 81 -21.77 30.35 -20.89
C GLY A 81 -20.78 29.20 -20.73
N LEU A 82 -19.52 29.49 -20.38
CA LEU A 82 -18.49 28.50 -20.10
C LEU A 82 -18.80 27.69 -18.82
N ALA A 83 -19.28 28.35 -17.77
CA ALA A 83 -19.70 27.70 -16.54
C ALA A 83 -20.90 26.75 -16.77
N GLY A 84 -21.92 27.19 -17.52
CA GLY A 84 -23.05 26.33 -17.90
C GLY A 84 -22.62 25.11 -18.72
N SER A 85 -21.69 25.30 -19.65
CA SER A 85 -21.12 24.21 -20.47
C SER A 85 -20.31 23.22 -19.63
N ALA A 86 -19.55 23.70 -18.65
CA ALA A 86 -18.78 22.88 -17.71
C ALA A 86 -19.67 22.01 -16.81
N LEU A 87 -20.80 22.55 -16.33
CA LEU A 87 -21.78 21.82 -15.51
C LEU A 87 -22.49 20.72 -16.31
N LEU A 88 -22.84 21.01 -17.56
CA LEU A 88 -23.44 20.03 -18.45
C LEU A 88 -22.44 18.91 -18.82
N ALA A 89 -21.18 19.25 -19.05
CA ALA A 89 -20.13 18.26 -19.28
C ALA A 89 -19.91 17.39 -18.04
N SER A 90 -19.86 17.99 -16.85
CA SER A 90 -19.65 17.27 -15.57
C SER A 90 -20.79 16.29 -15.27
N SER A 91 -22.05 16.71 -15.47
CA SER A 91 -23.22 15.82 -15.27
C SER A 91 -23.26 14.66 -16.28
N LYS A 92 -22.78 14.86 -17.51
CA LYS A 92 -22.56 13.78 -18.50
C LYS A 92 -21.48 12.80 -18.08
N LEU A 93 -20.39 13.28 -17.48
CA LEU A 93 -19.31 12.43 -16.95
C LEU A 93 -19.78 11.57 -15.78
N ILE A 94 -20.52 12.16 -14.84
CA ILE A 94 -21.11 11.43 -13.70
C ILE A 94 -22.10 10.37 -14.20
N ALA A 95 -22.81 10.64 -15.30
CA ALA A 95 -23.74 9.69 -15.91
C ALA A 95 -23.04 8.50 -16.60
N ALA A 96 -21.79 8.68 -17.06
CA ALA A 96 -21.08 7.65 -17.80
C ALA A 96 -20.64 6.45 -16.93
N TRP A 97 -20.31 6.68 -15.66
CA TRP A 97 -19.85 5.63 -14.75
C TRP A 97 -21.02 4.90 -14.06
N PRO A 98 -21.13 3.55 -14.14
CA PRO A 98 -22.33 2.84 -13.66
C PRO A 98 -22.75 3.13 -12.21
N PRO A 99 -21.84 3.22 -11.21
CA PRO A 99 -22.21 3.53 -9.82
C PRO A 99 -22.80 4.94 -9.62
N THR A 100 -22.42 5.91 -10.46
CA THR A 100 -22.87 7.31 -10.35
C THR A 100 -23.85 7.71 -11.44
N ARG A 101 -24.18 6.79 -12.35
CA ARG A 101 -24.96 7.03 -13.57
C ARG A 101 -26.25 7.79 -13.31
N ARG A 102 -26.99 7.36 -12.29
CA ARG A 102 -28.28 7.95 -11.93
C ARG A 102 -28.15 9.39 -11.45
N ALA A 103 -27.13 9.68 -10.64
CA ALA A 103 -26.86 11.03 -10.16
C ALA A 103 -26.56 11.98 -11.34
N GLY A 104 -25.75 11.53 -12.30
CA GLY A 104 -25.44 12.32 -13.49
C GLY A 104 -26.64 12.56 -14.41
N GLN A 105 -27.54 11.59 -14.54
CA GLN A 105 -28.79 11.75 -15.30
C GLN A 105 -29.74 12.74 -14.63
N ILE A 106 -29.85 12.71 -13.30
CA ILE A 106 -30.67 13.66 -12.53
C ILE A 106 -30.17 15.09 -12.74
N LEU A 107 -28.85 15.31 -12.64
CA LEU A 107 -28.27 16.64 -12.85
C LEU A 107 -28.43 17.13 -14.30
N GLN A 108 -28.32 16.24 -15.28
CA GLN A 108 -28.59 16.59 -16.69
C GLN A 108 -30.04 16.97 -16.93
N ASP A 109 -30.99 16.23 -16.35
CA ASP A 109 -32.43 16.54 -16.46
C ASP A 109 -32.75 17.93 -15.90
N ARG A 110 -32.13 18.33 -14.78
CA ARG A 110 -32.34 19.67 -14.19
C ARG A 110 -31.84 20.81 -15.07
N ILE A 111 -30.75 20.59 -15.81
CA ILE A 111 -30.14 21.59 -16.69
C ILE A 111 -30.82 21.62 -18.07
N LEU A 112 -31.12 20.46 -18.66
CA LEU A 112 -31.66 20.35 -20.02
C LEU A 112 -33.20 20.39 -20.06
N GLY A 113 -33.84 19.92 -19.00
CA GLY A 113 -35.29 19.82 -18.85
C GLY A 113 -35.88 20.95 -17.99
N THR A 114 -35.19 22.07 -17.81
CA THR A 114 -35.56 23.13 -16.85
C THR A 114 -37.02 23.58 -17.01
N ALA A 115 -37.50 23.86 -18.23
CA ALA A 115 -38.88 24.28 -18.46
C ALA A 115 -39.92 23.21 -18.07
N ALA A 116 -39.62 21.93 -18.31
CA ALA A 116 -40.48 20.83 -17.90
C ALA A 116 -40.46 20.63 -16.38
N ASN A 117 -39.29 20.78 -15.75
CA ASN A 117 -39.11 20.67 -14.31
C ASN A 117 -39.87 21.78 -13.54
N TRP A 118 -39.86 23.02 -14.04
CA TRP A 118 -40.65 24.10 -13.45
C TRP A 118 -42.16 23.96 -13.66
N ARG A 119 -42.60 23.38 -14.78
CA ARG A 119 -44.03 23.11 -15.04
C ARG A 119 -44.56 21.97 -14.19
N ASN A 120 -43.81 20.88 -14.09
CA ASN A 120 -44.26 19.64 -13.46
C ASN A 120 -43.96 19.59 -11.95
N HIS A 121 -42.92 20.32 -11.50
CA HIS A 121 -42.44 20.30 -10.13
C HIS A 121 -42.02 21.72 -9.66
N PRO A 122 -42.94 22.69 -9.63
CA PRO A 122 -42.62 24.10 -9.34
C PRO A 122 -42.04 24.31 -7.94
N ALA A 123 -42.61 23.68 -6.91
CA ALA A 123 -42.14 23.83 -5.53
C ALA A 123 -40.73 23.24 -5.30
N ARG A 124 -40.44 22.09 -5.92
CA ARG A 124 -39.10 21.47 -5.90
C ARG A 124 -38.09 22.35 -6.61
N SER A 125 -38.43 22.80 -7.82
CA SER A 125 -37.55 23.64 -8.64
C SER A 125 -37.26 25.00 -7.97
N ALA A 126 -38.26 25.57 -7.29
CA ALA A 126 -38.08 26.77 -6.46
C ALA A 126 -37.13 26.50 -5.27
N THR A 127 -37.28 25.38 -4.58
CA THR A 127 -36.42 25.01 -3.45
C THR A 127 -34.97 24.78 -3.89
N GLU A 128 -34.77 24.06 -5.00
CA GLU A 128 -33.45 23.81 -5.60
C GLU A 128 -32.78 25.12 -6.03
N ALA A 129 -33.52 26.02 -6.70
CA ALA A 129 -33.01 27.32 -7.13
C ALA A 129 -32.71 28.27 -5.95
N CYS A 130 -33.58 28.33 -4.95
CA CYS A 130 -33.37 29.14 -3.75
C CYS A 130 -32.17 28.63 -2.93
N SER A 131 -31.94 27.32 -2.88
CA SER A 131 -30.78 26.74 -2.17
C SER A 131 -29.46 27.11 -2.86
N PHE A 132 -29.41 27.02 -4.19
CA PHE A 132 -28.28 27.47 -5.00
C PHE A 132 -27.99 28.96 -4.81
N LEU A 133 -29.02 29.81 -4.96
CA LEU A 133 -28.87 31.27 -4.84
C LEU A 133 -28.53 31.70 -3.41
N GLY A 134 -29.20 31.13 -2.40
CA GLY A 134 -28.98 31.45 -0.99
C GLY A 134 -27.57 31.08 -0.52
N CYS A 135 -27.07 29.90 -0.91
CA CYS A 135 -25.70 29.51 -0.58
C CYS A 135 -24.66 30.35 -1.32
N THR A 136 -24.92 30.72 -2.58
CA THR A 136 -24.03 31.60 -3.35
C THR A 136 -23.94 32.99 -2.71
N ILE A 137 -25.08 33.61 -2.43
CA ILE A 137 -25.16 34.96 -1.86
C ILE A 137 -24.60 34.97 -0.42
N GLY A 138 -24.94 33.97 0.40
CA GLY A 138 -24.44 33.84 1.76
C GLY A 138 -22.93 33.64 1.82
N ALA A 139 -22.38 32.78 0.97
CA ALA A 139 -20.93 32.59 0.88
C ALA A 139 -20.23 33.85 0.36
N TYR A 140 -20.81 34.57 -0.61
CA TYR A 140 -20.23 35.85 -1.05
C TYR A 140 -20.28 36.91 0.04
N ALA A 141 -21.40 37.05 0.76
CA ALA A 141 -21.54 38.01 1.84
C ALA A 141 -20.55 37.74 2.98
N GLN A 142 -20.25 36.46 3.24
CA GLN A 142 -19.33 36.05 4.31
C GLN A 142 -17.85 36.18 3.93
N TYR A 143 -17.49 35.80 2.70
CA TYR A 143 -16.09 35.64 2.30
C TYR A 143 -15.61 36.72 1.32
N ASN A 144 -16.53 37.50 0.74
CA ASN A 144 -16.27 38.51 -0.29
C ASN A 144 -15.43 37.98 -1.47
N ASP A 145 -15.53 36.67 -1.74
CA ASP A 145 -14.82 35.95 -2.78
C ASP A 145 -15.85 35.30 -3.72
N MET A 146 -15.88 35.79 -4.96
CA MET A 146 -16.82 35.35 -6.01
C MET A 146 -16.68 33.87 -6.34
N LEU A 147 -15.44 33.39 -6.37
CA LEU A 147 -15.13 32.03 -6.77
C LEU A 147 -15.61 31.05 -5.70
N GLN A 148 -15.33 31.34 -4.43
CA GLN A 148 -15.80 30.52 -3.31
C GLN A 148 -17.33 30.54 -3.21
N ALA A 149 -17.94 31.70 -3.47
CA ALA A 149 -19.39 31.83 -3.51
C ALA A 149 -20.04 30.95 -4.58
N VAL A 150 -19.52 30.97 -5.81
CA VAL A 150 -20.03 30.14 -6.91
C VAL A 150 -19.82 28.66 -6.63
N GLN A 151 -18.68 28.27 -6.06
CA GLN A 151 -18.40 26.88 -5.69
C GLN A 151 -19.36 26.37 -4.61
N ALA A 152 -19.61 27.16 -3.56
CA ALA A 152 -20.54 26.82 -2.49
C ALA A 152 -21.99 26.70 -3.00
N GLY A 153 -22.40 27.63 -3.86
CA GLY A 153 -23.69 27.59 -4.54
C GLY A 153 -23.90 26.33 -5.35
N LEU A 154 -22.97 26.02 -6.26
CA LEU A 154 -23.04 24.85 -7.14
C LEU A 154 -23.06 23.53 -6.35
N ALA A 155 -22.24 23.42 -5.31
CA ALA A 155 -22.23 22.24 -4.45
C ALA A 155 -23.58 22.06 -3.73
N ALA A 156 -24.14 23.12 -3.17
CA ALA A 156 -25.45 23.09 -2.52
C ALA A 156 -26.57 22.75 -3.51
N GLY A 157 -26.58 23.35 -4.70
CA GLY A 157 -27.58 23.07 -5.74
C GLY A 157 -27.56 21.62 -6.21
N MET A 158 -26.37 21.07 -6.51
CA MET A 158 -26.24 19.66 -6.89
C MET A 158 -26.69 18.71 -5.77
N LEU A 159 -26.30 19.00 -4.53
CA LEU A 159 -26.66 18.16 -3.38
C LEU A 159 -28.18 18.14 -3.15
N VAL A 160 -28.84 19.30 -3.19
CA VAL A 160 -30.30 19.40 -3.01
C VAL A 160 -31.05 18.69 -4.15
N CYS A 161 -30.58 18.79 -5.40
CA CYS A 161 -31.17 18.04 -6.53
C CYS A 161 -31.06 16.52 -6.37
N LEU A 162 -29.95 16.02 -5.82
CA LEU A 162 -29.73 14.58 -5.62
C LEU A 162 -30.51 14.06 -4.41
N VAL A 163 -30.53 14.81 -3.31
CA VAL A 163 -31.27 14.47 -2.10
C VAL A 163 -32.78 14.52 -2.35
N SER A 164 -33.28 15.47 -3.13
CA SER A 164 -34.70 15.57 -3.47
C SER A 164 -35.21 14.34 -4.22
N GLU A 165 -34.41 13.79 -5.15
CA GLU A 165 -34.76 12.56 -5.88
C GLU A 165 -34.58 11.29 -5.05
N ALA A 166 -33.61 11.27 -4.13
CA ALA A 166 -33.45 10.17 -3.18
C ALA A 166 -34.64 10.08 -2.22
N LEU A 167 -35.10 11.21 -1.68
CA LEU A 167 -36.27 11.29 -0.78
C LEU A 167 -37.60 10.99 -1.49
N ALA A 168 -37.69 11.25 -2.79
CA ALA A 168 -38.87 10.91 -3.60
C ALA A 168 -39.00 9.40 -3.91
N GLY A 169 -38.10 8.54 -3.39
CA GLY A 169 -38.16 7.08 -3.54
C GLY A 169 -37.82 6.56 -4.95
N ARG A 170 -37.27 7.42 -5.83
CA ARG A 170 -36.98 7.10 -7.24
C ARG A 170 -35.54 6.63 -7.47
N TRP A 171 -34.87 6.20 -6.40
CA TRP A 171 -33.50 5.68 -6.38
C TRP A 171 -33.49 4.13 -6.43
N ILE A 172 -34.21 3.54 -7.39
CA ILE A 172 -34.16 2.09 -7.63
C ILE A 172 -33.36 1.85 -8.91
N VAL A 173 -32.31 1.03 -8.82
CA VAL A 173 -31.41 0.68 -9.93
C VAL A 173 -32.09 -0.38 -10.81
N PRO A 174 -32.39 -0.14 -12.10
CA PRO A 174 -32.84 -1.20 -12.99
C PRO A 174 -31.66 -2.13 -13.30
N THR A 175 -31.84 -3.44 -13.13
CA THR A 175 -30.83 -4.49 -13.28
C THR A 175 -30.60 -4.98 -14.72
N SER A 176 -31.17 -4.36 -15.75
CA SER A 176 -30.94 -4.75 -17.14
C SER A 176 -29.94 -3.85 -17.85
N VAL A 177 -28.69 -4.30 -17.92
CA VAL A 177 -27.66 -3.73 -18.80
C VAL A 177 -27.90 -4.28 -20.22
N GLY A 178 -28.68 -3.55 -21.00
CA GLY A 178 -28.87 -3.78 -22.44
C GLY A 178 -28.29 -2.61 -23.23
N GLU A 179 -27.43 -2.95 -24.19
CA GLU A 179 -26.77 -2.11 -25.21
C GLU A 179 -25.70 -1.10 -24.71
N GLU A 180 -24.49 -1.27 -25.26
CA GLU A 180 -23.36 -0.35 -25.09
C GLU A 180 -23.75 1.08 -25.51
N ASP A 181 -24.00 1.93 -24.52
CA ASP A 181 -24.28 3.33 -24.74
C ASP A 181 -23.02 4.04 -25.29
N ARG A 182 -23.07 4.40 -26.58
CA ARG A 182 -22.04 5.17 -27.30
C ARG A 182 -21.69 6.50 -26.63
N SER A 183 -22.49 6.99 -25.67
CA SER A 183 -22.21 8.18 -24.88
C SER A 183 -20.98 8.05 -23.96
N ALA A 184 -20.55 6.82 -23.63
CA ALA A 184 -19.31 6.55 -22.88
C ALA A 184 -18.02 6.96 -23.64
N ARG A 185 -18.13 7.29 -24.93
CA ARG A 185 -17.03 7.73 -25.81
C ARG A 185 -16.58 9.19 -25.61
N LEU A 186 -17.25 9.95 -24.74
CA LEU A 186 -17.00 11.40 -24.55
C LEU A 186 -16.19 11.76 -23.28
N VAL A 187 -15.80 10.78 -22.47
CA VAL A 187 -14.89 10.98 -21.31
C VAL A 187 -13.58 11.72 -21.69
N PRO A 188 -12.95 11.49 -22.86
CA PRO A 188 -11.71 12.18 -23.23
C PRO A 188 -11.88 13.70 -23.41
N LEU A 189 -13.04 14.14 -23.92
CA LEU A 189 -13.38 15.57 -24.05
C LEU A 189 -13.59 16.23 -22.68
N GLY A 190 -14.08 15.47 -21.70
CA GLY A 190 -14.28 15.94 -20.34
C GLY A 190 -12.99 16.16 -19.55
N VAL A 191 -11.97 15.31 -19.74
CA VAL A 191 -10.65 15.50 -19.12
C VAL A 191 -9.91 16.66 -19.77
N CYS A 192 -9.99 16.82 -21.10
CA CYS A 192 -9.44 17.97 -21.79
C CYS A 192 -10.17 19.27 -21.41
N ALA A 193 -11.50 19.25 -21.28
CA ALA A 193 -12.27 20.41 -20.84
C ALA A 193 -11.98 20.77 -19.38
N TYR A 194 -11.87 19.79 -18.48
CA TYR A 194 -11.51 20.03 -17.08
C TYR A 194 -10.07 20.54 -16.93
N ALA A 195 -9.12 20.02 -17.73
CA ALA A 195 -7.74 20.52 -17.76
C ALA A 195 -7.63 21.93 -18.36
N VAL A 196 -8.44 22.25 -19.37
CA VAL A 196 -8.56 23.61 -19.91
C VAL A 196 -9.24 24.55 -18.91
N ILE A 197 -10.26 24.11 -18.17
CA ILE A 197 -10.91 24.90 -17.11
C ILE A 197 -9.95 25.15 -15.94
N LEU A 198 -9.19 24.14 -15.51
CA LEU A 198 -8.17 24.28 -14.45
C LEU A 198 -7.00 25.17 -14.93
N GLY A 199 -6.61 25.04 -16.20
CA GLY A 199 -5.61 25.89 -16.86
C GLY A 199 -6.06 27.34 -17.01
N CYS A 200 -7.32 27.57 -17.42
CA CYS A 200 -7.98 28.88 -17.51
C CYS A 200 -8.19 29.52 -16.13
N HIS A 201 -8.49 28.71 -15.10
CA HIS A 201 -8.60 29.14 -13.71
C HIS A 201 -7.26 29.64 -13.17
N TRP A 202 -6.17 28.93 -13.46
CA TRP A 202 -4.81 29.31 -13.08
C TRP A 202 -4.27 30.51 -13.87
N ALA A 203 -4.60 30.55 -15.16
CA ALA A 203 -4.40 31.68 -16.04
C ALA A 203 -5.02 32.98 -15.53
N PHE A 204 -6.19 32.89 -14.89
CA PHE A 204 -6.89 34.01 -14.26
C PHE A 204 -6.30 34.37 -12.90
N ALA A 205 -5.94 33.38 -12.08
CA ALA A 205 -5.37 33.60 -10.75
C ALA A 205 -3.96 34.25 -10.78
N ALA A 206 -3.20 34.10 -11.87
CA ALA A 206 -1.83 34.62 -12.00
C ALA A 206 -1.70 36.00 -12.71
N GLY A 207 -2.79 36.59 -13.19
CA GLY A 207 -2.96 38.04 -13.36
C GLY A 207 -1.91 38.90 -14.11
N ARG A 208 -1.06 38.38 -15.02
CA ARG A 208 -0.12 39.25 -15.78
C ARG A 208 0.06 39.01 -17.28
N HIS A 209 -0.41 37.89 -17.85
CA HIS A 209 -0.24 37.61 -19.27
C HIS A 209 -1.53 37.04 -19.84
N GLY A 210 -2.25 37.83 -20.67
CA GLY A 210 -3.61 37.52 -21.14
C GLY A 210 -3.74 36.18 -21.91
N PHE A 211 -4.98 35.75 -22.12
CA PHE A 211 -5.41 34.47 -22.73
C PHE A 211 -4.55 34.00 -23.94
N ALA A 212 -4.19 34.91 -24.84
CA ALA A 212 -3.37 34.59 -26.02
C ALA A 212 -1.99 34.02 -25.67
N SER A 213 -1.34 34.52 -24.63
CA SER A 213 -0.01 34.04 -24.20
C SER A 213 -0.04 32.62 -23.62
N GLN A 214 -1.19 32.21 -23.08
CA GLN A 214 -1.39 30.93 -22.40
C GLN A 214 -1.77 29.82 -23.38
N VAL A 215 -2.56 30.18 -24.41
CA VAL A 215 -2.77 29.32 -25.58
C VAL A 215 -1.44 29.07 -26.29
N LEU A 216 -0.63 30.12 -26.49
CA LEU A 216 0.71 29.99 -27.07
C LEU A 216 1.60 29.06 -26.23
N PHE A 217 1.60 29.21 -24.91
CA PHE A 217 2.36 28.37 -23.98
C PHE A 217 2.00 26.88 -24.10
N THR A 218 0.70 26.56 -24.16
CA THR A 218 0.21 25.17 -24.29
C THR A 218 0.61 24.54 -25.63
N ILE A 219 0.52 25.32 -26.71
CA ILE A 219 0.97 24.90 -28.05
C ILE A 219 2.49 24.66 -28.07
N CYS A 220 3.27 25.55 -27.43
CA CYS A 220 4.72 25.40 -27.30
C CYS A 220 5.12 24.16 -26.49
N CYS A 221 4.40 23.82 -25.41
CA CYS A 221 4.61 22.58 -24.65
C CYS A 221 4.43 21.33 -25.53
N GLY A 222 3.32 21.27 -26.27
CA GLY A 222 3.00 20.15 -27.16
C GLY A 222 4.03 20.00 -28.29
N ALA A 223 4.42 21.11 -28.92
CA ALA A 223 5.46 21.11 -29.96
C ALA A 223 6.82 20.67 -29.43
N THR A 224 7.19 21.09 -28.21
CA THR A 224 8.46 20.71 -27.57
C THR A 224 8.51 19.22 -27.24
N ALA A 225 7.40 18.65 -26.75
CA ALA A 225 7.29 17.21 -26.49
C ALA A 225 7.42 16.36 -27.77
N GLU A 226 6.82 16.83 -28.88
CA GLU A 226 6.91 16.18 -30.18
C GLU A 226 8.34 16.22 -30.77
N ILE A 227 9.02 17.36 -30.66
CA ILE A 227 10.43 17.50 -31.08
C ILE A 227 11.34 16.61 -30.23
N ALA A 228 11.14 16.59 -28.90
CA ALA A 228 11.89 15.73 -27.99
C ALA A 228 11.68 14.24 -28.31
N ALA A 229 10.45 13.82 -28.62
CA ALA A 229 10.16 12.45 -29.02
C ALA A 229 10.92 12.05 -30.30
N LYS A 230 10.94 12.91 -31.31
CA LYS A 230 11.70 12.70 -32.57
C LYS A 230 13.21 12.66 -32.34
N LEU A 231 13.74 13.52 -31.46
CA LEU A 231 15.15 13.47 -31.06
C LEU A 231 15.48 12.17 -30.32
N PHE A 232 14.63 11.70 -29.41
CA PHE A 232 14.83 10.42 -28.73
C PHE A 232 14.76 9.22 -29.67
N LEU A 233 13.97 9.27 -30.75
CA LEU A 233 13.91 8.23 -31.78
C LEU A 233 15.20 8.09 -32.59
N SER A 234 15.96 9.19 -32.74
CA SER A 234 17.21 9.23 -33.51
C SER A 234 18.34 8.37 -32.90
N SER A 235 18.32 8.14 -31.59
CA SER A 235 19.34 7.35 -30.89
C SER A 235 18.82 5.97 -30.47
N LYS A 236 19.60 4.91 -30.75
CA LYS A 236 19.23 3.52 -30.41
C LYS A 236 18.94 3.31 -28.91
N ARG A 237 19.56 4.09 -28.02
CA ARG A 237 19.39 3.96 -26.55
C ARG A 237 18.09 4.61 -26.05
N THR A 238 17.65 5.70 -26.66
CA THR A 238 16.45 6.45 -26.28
C THR A 238 15.26 6.15 -27.19
N ARG A 239 15.42 5.34 -28.24
CA ARG A 239 14.38 5.02 -29.22
C ARG A 239 13.08 4.51 -28.59
N LYS A 240 13.18 3.70 -27.55
CA LYS A 240 11.99 3.20 -26.82
C LYS A 240 11.23 4.32 -26.11
N TRP A 241 11.94 5.31 -25.56
CA TRP A 241 11.35 6.50 -24.93
C TRP A 241 10.66 7.39 -25.97
N GLY A 242 11.36 7.66 -27.07
CA GLY A 242 10.80 8.44 -28.18
C GLY A 242 9.55 7.78 -28.78
N ALA A 243 9.56 6.45 -28.95
CA ALA A 243 8.42 5.70 -29.47
C ALA A 243 7.21 5.72 -28.51
N ALA A 244 7.44 5.60 -27.20
CA ALA A 244 6.37 5.66 -26.19
C ALA A 244 5.69 7.04 -26.15
N ILE A 245 6.50 8.11 -26.14
CA ILE A 245 6.00 9.50 -26.12
C ILE A 245 5.25 9.80 -27.44
N GLN A 246 5.84 9.42 -28.58
CA GLN A 246 5.20 9.63 -29.89
C GLN A 246 3.87 8.88 -29.98
N GLN A 247 3.81 7.61 -29.55
CA GLN A 247 2.58 6.82 -29.57
C GLN A 247 1.49 7.41 -28.65
N ARG A 248 1.86 8.11 -27.57
CA ARG A 248 0.92 8.83 -26.68
C ARG A 248 0.37 10.11 -27.32
N LEU A 249 1.22 10.86 -28.03
CA LEU A 249 0.85 12.08 -28.71
C LEU A 249 0.04 11.83 -30.00
N THR A 250 0.34 10.77 -30.75
CA THR A 250 -0.32 10.48 -32.04
C THR A 250 -1.58 9.63 -31.90
N HIS A 251 -1.66 8.74 -30.90
CA HIS A 251 -2.82 7.84 -30.69
C HIS A 251 -3.59 8.17 -29.41
N THR A 252 -3.69 9.46 -29.06
CA THR A 252 -4.32 9.92 -27.81
C THR A 252 -5.73 9.34 -27.65
N VAL A 253 -6.59 9.43 -28.67
CA VAL A 253 -7.97 8.90 -28.64
C VAL A 253 -7.98 7.39 -28.33
N SER A 254 -7.21 6.60 -29.08
CA SER A 254 -7.14 5.14 -28.89
C SER A 254 -6.57 4.74 -27.51
N ASN A 255 -5.62 5.51 -26.97
CA ASN A 255 -5.07 5.24 -25.64
C ASN A 255 -6.09 5.50 -24.52
N TRP A 256 -6.92 6.53 -24.67
CA TRP A 256 -8.03 6.81 -23.75
C TRP A 256 -9.16 5.79 -23.88
N GLU A 257 -9.41 5.27 -25.08
CA GLU A 257 -10.41 4.20 -25.31
C GLU A 257 -9.96 2.86 -24.71
N THR A 258 -8.70 2.48 -24.92
CA THR A 258 -8.19 1.15 -24.54
C THR A 258 -7.64 1.11 -23.12
N ARG A 259 -7.14 2.23 -22.59
CA ARG A 259 -6.50 2.33 -21.27
C ARG A 259 -6.87 3.65 -20.55
N PRO A 260 -8.15 3.87 -20.21
CA PRO A 260 -8.63 5.14 -19.64
C PRO A 260 -8.02 5.46 -18.28
N LEU A 261 -7.90 4.47 -17.38
CA LEU A 261 -7.33 4.67 -16.05
C LEU A 261 -5.85 5.09 -16.11
N ARG A 262 -5.09 4.45 -17.01
CA ARG A 262 -3.68 4.79 -17.25
C ARG A 262 -3.53 6.22 -17.74
N SER A 263 -4.33 6.60 -18.73
CA SER A 263 -4.29 7.93 -19.34
C SER A 263 -4.71 9.01 -18.33
N ALA A 264 -5.68 8.73 -17.45
CA ALA A 264 -6.07 9.61 -16.36
C ALA A 264 -4.95 9.83 -15.32
N VAL A 265 -4.22 8.76 -14.96
CA VAL A 265 -3.08 8.86 -14.05
C VAL A 265 -1.94 9.67 -14.67
N GLU A 266 -1.60 9.42 -15.93
CA GLU A 266 -0.55 10.16 -16.65
C GLU A 266 -0.85 11.67 -16.71
N VAL A 267 -2.07 12.05 -17.08
CA VAL A 267 -2.49 13.46 -17.16
C VAL A 267 -2.62 14.09 -15.77
N GLY A 268 -3.24 13.39 -14.82
CA GLY A 268 -3.40 13.89 -13.45
C GLY A 268 -2.06 14.14 -12.76
N TRP A 269 -1.10 13.24 -12.94
CA TRP A 269 0.26 13.38 -12.40
C TRP A 269 1.00 14.56 -13.01
N THR A 270 0.94 14.71 -14.35
CA THR A 270 1.59 15.82 -15.06
C THR A 270 1.04 17.17 -14.57
N ASN A 271 -0.28 17.27 -14.38
CA ASN A 271 -0.93 18.47 -13.87
C ASN A 271 -0.56 18.76 -12.41
N ALA A 272 -0.56 17.74 -11.54
CA ALA A 272 -0.20 17.88 -10.13
C ALA A 272 1.27 18.33 -9.96
N ALA A 273 2.19 17.78 -10.75
CA ALA A 273 3.61 18.17 -10.73
C ALA A 273 3.83 19.60 -11.24
N THR A 274 3.12 19.99 -12.30
CA THR A 274 3.14 21.35 -12.84
C THR A 274 2.61 22.35 -11.82
N TRP A 275 1.50 22.00 -11.17
CA TRP A 275 0.87 22.79 -10.09
C TRP A 275 1.78 22.96 -8.87
N ALA A 276 2.33 21.85 -8.36
CA ALA A 276 3.23 21.87 -7.21
C ALA A 276 4.49 22.71 -7.50
N THR A 277 5.07 22.57 -8.70
CA THR A 277 6.26 23.34 -9.09
C THR A 277 5.97 24.83 -9.15
N TRP A 278 4.83 25.22 -9.74
CA TRP A 278 4.43 26.63 -9.75
C TRP A 278 4.21 27.17 -8.34
N HIS A 279 3.46 26.48 -7.49
CA HIS A 279 3.21 26.95 -6.12
C HIS A 279 4.48 27.10 -5.28
N LEU A 280 5.45 26.22 -5.49
CA LEU A 280 6.70 26.25 -4.74
C LEU A 280 7.68 27.31 -5.27
N SER A 281 7.64 27.63 -6.57
CA SER A 281 8.68 28.45 -7.21
C SER A 281 8.22 29.80 -7.76
N HIS A 282 6.94 29.96 -8.04
CA HIS A 282 6.36 31.11 -8.75
C HIS A 282 7.08 31.45 -10.07
N ASN A 283 7.75 30.47 -10.69
CA ASN A 283 8.59 30.65 -11.86
C ASN A 283 8.05 29.86 -13.06
N VAL A 284 7.58 30.58 -14.08
CA VAL A 284 6.93 29.99 -15.25
C VAL A 284 7.85 29.10 -16.08
N HIS A 285 9.15 29.42 -16.14
CA HIS A 285 10.13 28.63 -16.87
C HIS A 285 10.43 27.32 -16.14
N LEU A 286 10.52 27.35 -14.81
CA LEU A 286 10.72 26.15 -14.00
C LEU A 286 9.48 25.24 -14.04
N THR A 287 8.29 25.83 -13.99
CA THR A 287 7.01 25.13 -14.17
C THR A 287 6.92 24.46 -15.55
N PHE A 288 7.34 25.16 -16.62
CA PHE A 288 7.37 24.61 -17.97
C PHE A 288 8.29 23.39 -18.07
N VAL A 289 9.53 23.50 -17.57
CA VAL A 289 10.52 22.41 -17.62
C VAL A 289 10.07 21.22 -16.77
N ALA A 290 9.56 21.47 -15.56
CA ALA A 290 9.11 20.42 -14.65
C ALA A 290 7.86 19.70 -15.16
N GLY A 291 6.90 20.42 -15.76
CA GLY A 291 5.70 19.82 -16.35
C GLY A 291 6.03 18.89 -17.52
N ILE A 292 6.90 19.32 -18.44
CA ILE A 292 7.34 18.49 -19.58
C ILE A 292 8.14 17.28 -19.09
N ALA A 293 9.08 17.47 -18.17
CA ALA A 293 9.90 16.38 -17.62
C ALA A 293 9.05 15.35 -16.86
N SER A 294 8.10 15.81 -16.04
CA SER A 294 7.18 14.95 -15.29
C SER A 294 6.24 14.17 -16.22
N GLY A 295 5.68 14.83 -17.23
CA GLY A 295 4.78 14.20 -18.21
C GLY A 295 5.46 13.10 -19.04
N MET A 296 6.68 13.35 -19.52
CA MET A 296 7.46 12.33 -20.22
C MET A 296 7.87 11.18 -19.28
N GLY A 297 8.20 11.49 -18.02
CA GLY A 297 8.58 10.50 -17.02
C GLY A 297 7.43 9.56 -16.64
N VAL A 298 6.22 10.10 -16.40
CA VAL A 298 5.06 9.30 -16.00
C VAL A 298 4.56 8.42 -17.15
N VAL A 299 4.60 8.89 -18.40
CA VAL A 299 4.28 8.09 -19.59
C VAL A 299 5.18 6.85 -19.70
N TYR A 300 6.47 7.01 -19.40
CA TYR A 300 7.41 5.90 -19.43
C TYR A 300 7.21 4.93 -18.26
N LEU A 301 7.04 5.46 -17.04
CA LEU A 301 6.84 4.67 -15.83
C LEU A 301 5.53 3.88 -15.87
N SER A 302 4.45 4.48 -16.37
CA SER A 302 3.14 3.82 -16.51
C SER A 302 3.18 2.63 -17.48
N GLU A 303 4.08 2.64 -18.47
CA GLU A 303 4.28 1.55 -19.42
C GLU A 303 4.97 0.34 -18.79
N LYS A 304 5.80 0.60 -17.78
CA LYS A 304 6.65 -0.39 -17.14
C LYS A 304 6.08 -0.95 -15.84
N LEU A 305 5.40 -0.12 -15.06
CA LEU A 305 5.06 -0.43 -13.66
C LEU A 305 3.57 -0.67 -13.42
N LEU A 306 2.69 0.05 -14.13
CA LEU A 306 1.25 0.04 -13.83
C LEU A 306 0.44 -0.89 -14.74
N PHE A 307 0.86 -1.11 -15.99
CA PHE A 307 0.15 -1.97 -16.95
C PHE A 307 1.10 -2.65 -17.96
N PRO A 308 1.73 -3.80 -17.60
CA PRO A 308 2.61 -4.54 -18.51
C PRO A 308 1.87 -4.97 -19.79
N PRO A 309 2.56 -5.20 -20.92
CA PRO A 309 1.93 -5.72 -22.12
C PRO A 309 1.26 -7.08 -21.81
N ALA A 310 0.06 -7.28 -22.35
CA ALA A 310 -0.72 -8.50 -22.13
C ALA A 310 0.10 -9.74 -22.51
N ARG A 311 0.09 -10.79 -21.66
CA ARG A 311 0.64 -12.09 -22.04
C ARG A 311 -0.11 -12.63 -23.27
N PRO A 312 0.56 -13.30 -24.22
CA PRO A 312 -0.13 -14.00 -25.29
C PRO A 312 -1.07 -15.04 -24.68
N GLN A 313 -2.35 -15.03 -25.06
CA GLN A 313 -3.29 -16.05 -24.61
C GLN A 313 -2.94 -17.42 -25.21
N PRO A 314 -3.04 -18.52 -24.45
CA PRO A 314 -2.97 -19.88 -25.00
C PRO A 314 -4.17 -20.10 -25.94
N GLN A 315 -3.95 -20.83 -27.04
CA GLN A 315 -5.01 -21.13 -27.99
C GLN A 315 -6.11 -22.02 -27.36
N PRO A 316 -7.37 -21.92 -27.81
CA PRO A 316 -8.54 -22.49 -27.13
C PRO A 316 -8.63 -24.03 -27.10
N GLN A 317 -7.62 -24.76 -27.57
CA GLN A 317 -7.72 -26.21 -27.75
C GLN A 317 -7.23 -27.04 -26.55
N GLU A 318 -6.49 -26.47 -25.59
CA GLU A 318 -6.00 -27.22 -24.42
C GLU A 318 -6.90 -27.16 -23.18
N ALA A 319 -7.91 -26.28 -23.16
CA ALA A 319 -8.79 -26.09 -22.00
C ALA A 319 -9.91 -27.14 -21.86
N ALA A 320 -10.17 -27.96 -22.89
CA ALA A 320 -11.33 -28.85 -22.92
C ALA A 320 -11.13 -30.21 -22.25
N ALA A 321 -9.91 -30.54 -21.79
CA ALA A 321 -9.59 -31.89 -21.31
C ALA A 321 -9.51 -32.06 -19.78
N SER A 322 -9.50 -30.99 -18.97
CA SER A 322 -9.35 -31.12 -17.50
C SER A 322 -10.64 -31.05 -16.68
N ASP A 323 -11.76 -30.60 -17.26
CA ASP A 323 -12.92 -30.12 -16.48
C ASP A 323 -14.08 -31.12 -16.33
N ARG A 324 -13.83 -32.44 -16.42
CA ARG A 324 -14.91 -33.45 -16.25
C ARG A 324 -14.72 -34.52 -15.20
N ALA A 325 -13.71 -34.42 -14.34
CA ALA A 325 -13.58 -35.36 -13.23
C ALA A 325 -12.93 -34.71 -12.02
N THR A 326 -13.70 -33.92 -11.26
CA THR A 326 -13.66 -33.77 -9.79
C THR A 326 -14.49 -32.55 -9.41
N ASP A 327 -15.81 -32.70 -9.43
CA ASP A 327 -16.70 -31.74 -8.78
C ASP A 327 -17.76 -32.53 -8.00
N ARG A 328 -17.34 -32.97 -6.81
CA ARG A 328 -18.17 -33.37 -5.66
C ARG A 328 -17.25 -33.77 -4.49
N ALA A 329 -17.55 -33.17 -3.33
CA ALA A 329 -17.06 -33.50 -1.98
C ALA A 329 -15.77 -32.77 -1.51
N THR A 330 -15.91 -31.58 -0.89
CA THR A 330 -16.12 -31.42 0.56
C THR A 330 -15.87 -29.96 0.97
N ASP A 331 -16.97 -29.24 1.21
CA ASP A 331 -16.98 -28.12 2.16
C ASP A 331 -16.74 -28.71 3.55
N VAL A 332 -15.67 -28.29 4.23
CA VAL A 332 -15.48 -28.57 5.65
C VAL A 332 -15.80 -27.29 6.42
N ALA A 333 -16.95 -27.35 7.08
CA ALA A 333 -17.47 -26.37 8.01
C ALA A 333 -16.55 -26.18 9.24
N ASP A 334 -16.71 -25.01 9.84
CA ASP A 334 -16.26 -24.67 11.20
C ASP A 334 -16.72 -25.75 12.20
N ASP A 335 -15.77 -26.38 12.89
CA ASP A 335 -16.05 -27.09 14.14
C ASP A 335 -15.35 -26.39 15.31
N ASN A 336 -16.18 -25.66 16.05
CA ASN A 336 -16.06 -25.49 17.49
C ASN A 336 -16.36 -26.87 18.11
N ASP A 337 -15.41 -27.55 18.74
CA ASP A 337 -15.52 -27.97 20.15
C ASP A 337 -14.37 -28.85 20.69
N THR A 338 -14.24 -28.80 22.02
CA THR A 338 -13.56 -29.70 22.95
C THR A 338 -12.03 -29.73 23.03
N ALA A 339 -11.54 -28.99 24.02
CA ALA A 339 -10.33 -29.33 24.74
C ALA A 339 -10.52 -30.64 25.50
N HIS A 340 -9.56 -31.56 25.37
CA HIS A 340 -9.09 -32.60 26.32
C HIS A 340 -8.66 -33.85 25.56
N ARG A 341 -7.38 -33.86 25.15
CA ARG A 341 -6.46 -35.02 24.98
C ARG A 341 -5.23 -34.52 24.22
N ALA A 342 -4.26 -34.03 24.98
CA ALA A 342 -2.89 -33.84 24.54
C ALA A 342 -2.16 -35.13 24.92
N ASP A 343 -1.90 -35.98 23.92
CA ASP A 343 -0.88 -37.04 23.90
C ASP A 343 -1.22 -38.01 22.76
N GLU A 344 -0.82 -37.64 21.54
CA GLU A 344 -0.50 -38.65 20.51
C GLU A 344 0.81 -38.20 19.86
N PRO A 345 1.88 -39.01 19.91
CA PRO A 345 3.11 -38.71 19.22
C PRO A 345 2.91 -38.78 17.69
N ALA A 346 3.84 -38.20 16.94
CA ALA A 346 3.88 -38.25 15.49
C ALA A 346 3.61 -39.70 14.99
N VAL A 347 2.69 -39.83 14.05
CA VAL A 347 2.24 -41.10 13.47
C VAL A 347 3.47 -41.91 13.04
N ALA A 348 3.77 -42.99 13.75
CA ALA A 348 4.77 -43.95 13.30
C ALA A 348 4.34 -44.47 11.91
N PRO A 349 5.26 -44.60 10.94
CA PRO A 349 4.90 -45.06 9.62
C PRO A 349 4.22 -46.43 9.72
N ALA A 350 3.02 -46.56 9.14
CA ALA A 350 2.39 -47.86 8.94
C ALA A 350 3.34 -48.74 8.10
N ALA A 351 3.29 -50.06 8.26
CA ALA A 351 4.20 -50.99 7.60
C ALA A 351 4.28 -50.85 6.07
N ASP A 352 3.25 -50.28 5.43
CA ASP A 352 3.16 -50.01 3.98
C ASP A 352 3.47 -48.54 3.58
N THR A 353 4.09 -47.75 4.46
CA THR A 353 4.39 -46.34 4.15
C THR A 353 5.48 -46.26 3.09
N ARG A 354 5.17 -45.63 1.94
CA ARG A 354 6.12 -45.40 0.85
C ARG A 354 7.38 -44.72 1.37
N MET A 355 8.55 -45.32 1.12
CA MET A 355 9.83 -44.70 1.39
C MET A 355 10.19 -43.73 0.26
N ILE A 356 10.63 -42.52 0.62
CA ILE A 356 11.01 -41.45 -0.30
C ILE A 356 12.47 -41.14 -0.04
N SER A 357 13.30 -41.21 -1.08
CA SER A 357 14.71 -40.87 -0.98
C SER A 357 14.93 -39.36 -0.85
N HIS A 358 16.06 -38.94 -0.30
CA HIS A 358 16.43 -37.52 -0.26
C HIS A 358 16.56 -36.89 -1.65
N GLU A 359 17.02 -37.66 -2.64
CA GLU A 359 17.13 -37.20 -4.03
C GLU A 359 15.75 -36.98 -4.67
N GLU A 360 14.80 -37.86 -4.36
CA GLU A 360 13.42 -37.71 -4.81
C GLU A 360 12.79 -36.46 -4.20
N LEU A 361 12.91 -36.27 -2.88
CA LEU A 361 12.41 -35.06 -2.22
C LEU A 361 12.97 -33.79 -2.87
N GLN A 362 14.27 -33.73 -3.16
CA GLN A 362 14.92 -32.56 -3.76
C GLN A 362 14.40 -32.19 -5.16
N ARG A 363 13.85 -33.15 -5.92
CA ARG A 363 13.24 -32.88 -7.24
C ARG A 363 11.96 -32.06 -7.11
N HIS A 364 11.26 -32.16 -5.98
CA HIS A 364 10.00 -31.48 -5.71
C HIS A 364 10.22 -30.13 -4.99
N SER A 365 10.97 -29.22 -5.63
CA SER A 365 11.44 -27.95 -5.06
C SER A 365 10.89 -26.68 -5.77
N SER A 366 9.78 -26.79 -6.51
CA SER A 366 9.23 -25.67 -7.30
C SER A 366 7.76 -25.36 -6.96
N GLY A 367 7.25 -24.16 -7.27
CA GLY A 367 5.89 -23.78 -6.86
C GLY A 367 4.74 -24.64 -7.39
N GLY A 368 4.90 -25.26 -8.57
CA GLY A 368 3.93 -26.23 -9.09
C GLY A 368 4.13 -27.65 -8.54
N ASP A 369 5.28 -27.91 -7.91
CA ASP A 369 5.72 -29.21 -7.43
C ASP A 369 6.61 -29.07 -6.19
N SER A 370 5.98 -28.92 -5.03
CA SER A 370 6.59 -28.57 -3.75
C SER A 370 6.29 -29.64 -2.71
N TRP A 371 7.31 -30.42 -2.33
CA TRP A 371 7.23 -31.36 -1.21
C TRP A 371 8.09 -30.88 -0.05
N LEU A 372 7.69 -31.20 1.17
CA LEU A 372 8.42 -30.85 2.40
C LEU A 372 8.55 -32.08 3.27
N ALA A 373 9.72 -32.29 3.88
CA ALA A 373 9.85 -33.25 4.97
C ALA A 373 9.63 -32.57 6.32
N ILE A 374 8.79 -33.16 7.18
CA ILE A 374 8.52 -32.70 8.54
C ILE A 374 8.54 -33.95 9.44
N HIS A 375 9.43 -33.97 10.43
CA HIS A 375 9.64 -35.07 11.36
C HIS A 375 9.83 -36.44 10.69
N GLY A 376 10.59 -36.47 9.59
CA GLY A 376 10.86 -37.70 8.84
C GLY A 376 9.72 -38.18 7.94
N MET A 377 8.64 -37.42 7.80
CA MET A 377 7.53 -37.70 6.90
C MET A 377 7.47 -36.66 5.78
N VAL A 378 7.13 -37.06 4.56
CA VAL A 378 7.10 -36.19 3.37
C VAL A 378 5.67 -35.81 3.02
N TYR A 379 5.44 -34.52 2.79
CA TYR A 379 4.13 -33.93 2.52
C TYR A 379 4.14 -33.16 1.19
N ASN A 380 3.14 -33.38 0.36
CA ASN A 380 2.94 -32.64 -0.88
C ASN A 380 2.06 -31.40 -0.62
N VAL A 381 2.67 -30.21 -0.71
CA VAL A 381 2.00 -28.93 -0.45
C VAL A 381 1.73 -28.12 -1.72
N SER A 382 1.95 -28.70 -2.92
CA SER A 382 1.84 -28.01 -4.21
C SER A 382 0.50 -27.27 -4.40
N ARG A 383 -0.62 -27.87 -3.98
CA ARG A 383 -1.97 -27.26 -4.13
C ARG A 383 -2.40 -26.41 -2.93
N TRP A 384 -1.58 -26.33 -1.90
CA TRP A 384 -1.92 -25.66 -0.65
C TRP A 384 -1.04 -24.44 -0.34
N HIS A 385 0.14 -24.34 -0.95
CA HIS A 385 1.08 -23.27 -0.64
C HIS A 385 0.50 -21.84 -0.76
N ASP A 386 -0.31 -21.56 -1.78
CA ASP A 386 -1.01 -20.27 -1.95
C ASP A 386 -2.08 -19.98 -0.88
N ARG A 387 -2.55 -21.01 -0.17
CA ARG A 387 -3.57 -20.91 0.89
C ARG A 387 -2.96 -20.94 2.29
N HIS A 388 -1.65 -21.10 2.41
CA HIS A 388 -0.96 -21.14 3.70
C HIS A 388 -1.09 -19.77 4.41
N PRO A 389 -1.59 -19.72 5.66
CA PRO A 389 -1.80 -18.46 6.38
C PRO A 389 -0.55 -17.59 6.58
N GLY A 390 0.64 -18.21 6.60
CA GLY A 390 1.93 -17.52 6.71
C GLY A 390 2.55 -17.11 5.36
N GLY A 391 1.82 -17.27 4.26
CA GLY A 391 2.28 -16.96 2.90
C GLY A 391 2.86 -18.16 2.16
N SER A 392 2.94 -18.06 0.83
CA SER A 392 3.52 -19.08 -0.07
C SER A 392 5.03 -19.20 0.11
N ASP A 393 5.69 -18.07 0.31
CA ASP A 393 7.14 -17.93 0.13
C ASP A 393 7.92 -18.75 1.16
N ILE A 394 7.39 -18.91 2.37
CA ILE A 394 8.02 -19.73 3.42
C ILE A 394 8.03 -21.21 3.06
N LEU A 395 6.97 -21.71 2.41
CA LEU A 395 6.92 -23.10 1.97
C LEU A 395 7.86 -23.32 0.79
N LEU A 396 7.90 -22.37 -0.15
CA LEU A 396 8.79 -22.43 -1.31
C LEU A 396 10.27 -22.33 -0.92
N ALA A 397 10.60 -21.54 0.11
CA ALA A 397 11.97 -21.41 0.62
C ALA A 397 12.54 -22.74 1.15
N TYR A 398 11.68 -23.67 1.55
CA TYR A 398 12.05 -24.99 2.07
C TYR A 398 11.60 -26.15 1.20
N ALA A 399 10.99 -25.88 0.03
CA ALA A 399 10.55 -26.93 -0.90
C ALA A 399 11.71 -27.85 -1.30
N GLY A 400 11.46 -29.15 -1.26
CA GLY A 400 12.43 -30.21 -1.48
C GLY A 400 13.44 -30.40 -0.34
N ARG A 401 13.15 -29.90 0.86
CA ARG A 401 14.04 -29.99 2.05
C ARG A 401 13.28 -30.48 3.28
N ASP A 402 14.05 -30.80 4.32
CA ASP A 402 13.53 -30.98 5.67
C ASP A 402 13.26 -29.61 6.30
N ALA A 403 12.01 -29.38 6.68
CA ALA A 403 11.49 -28.16 7.27
C ALA A 403 10.98 -28.38 8.70
N SER A 404 11.44 -29.44 9.38
CA SER A 404 10.96 -29.80 10.73
C SER A 404 11.10 -28.66 11.73
N ASP A 405 12.26 -28.00 11.76
CA ASP A 405 12.52 -26.91 12.71
C ASP A 405 11.68 -25.68 12.40
N GLN A 406 11.52 -25.35 11.12
CA GLN A 406 10.68 -24.24 10.67
C GLN A 406 9.20 -24.51 10.94
N PHE A 407 8.74 -25.75 10.73
CA PHE A 407 7.38 -26.15 11.08
C PHE A 407 7.15 -25.97 12.58
N GLU A 408 8.05 -26.48 13.42
CA GLU A 408 7.95 -26.32 14.87
C GLU A 408 7.97 -24.86 15.30
N LEU A 409 8.83 -24.01 14.73
CA LEU A 409 8.97 -22.58 15.08
C LEU A 409 7.62 -21.85 15.03
N PHE A 410 6.87 -22.00 13.94
CA PHE A 410 5.65 -21.24 13.68
C PHE A 410 4.35 -21.92 14.09
N HIS A 411 4.35 -23.25 14.24
CA HIS A 411 3.14 -24.01 14.51
C HIS A 411 3.06 -24.55 15.95
N PRO A 412 1.89 -24.47 16.60
CA PRO A 412 1.67 -25.22 17.83
C PRO A 412 1.53 -26.71 17.51
N PRO A 413 1.84 -27.62 18.45
CA PRO A 413 1.81 -29.07 18.21
C PRO A 413 0.49 -29.60 17.60
N ALA A 414 -0.64 -28.97 17.93
CA ALA A 414 -1.96 -29.33 17.41
C ALA A 414 -2.09 -29.23 15.88
N VAL A 415 -1.28 -28.41 15.19
CA VAL A 415 -1.35 -28.24 13.73
C VAL A 415 -0.84 -29.47 12.99
N ALA A 416 0.02 -30.29 13.59
CA ALA A 416 0.53 -31.52 12.97
C ALA A 416 -0.61 -32.46 12.51
N ARG A 417 -1.76 -32.44 13.18
CA ARG A 417 -2.95 -33.23 12.79
C ARG A 417 -3.50 -32.83 11.41
N ARG A 418 -3.30 -31.58 10.99
CA ARG A 418 -3.74 -31.05 9.70
C ARG A 418 -2.84 -31.47 8.54
N LEU A 419 -1.67 -32.08 8.82
CA LEU A 419 -0.75 -32.54 7.78
C LEU A 419 -1.17 -33.87 7.14
N LYS A 420 -2.02 -34.67 7.80
CA LYS A 420 -2.44 -36.00 7.35
C LYS A 420 -2.90 -36.06 5.87
N PRO A 421 -3.73 -35.13 5.36
CA PRO A 421 -4.19 -35.18 3.96
C PRO A 421 -3.09 -34.93 2.92
N PHE A 422 -1.94 -34.39 3.33
CA PHE A 422 -0.83 -34.07 2.43
C PHE A 422 0.24 -35.16 2.41
N LEU A 423 0.11 -36.21 3.23
CA LEU A 423 1.15 -37.22 3.43
C LEU A 423 1.39 -38.03 2.16
N VAL A 424 2.66 -38.12 1.75
CA VAL A 424 3.12 -38.91 0.59
C VAL A 424 3.82 -40.19 1.04
N GLY A 425 4.62 -40.11 2.11
CA GLY A 425 5.45 -41.23 2.56
C GLY A 425 6.41 -40.85 3.70
N ALA A 426 7.30 -41.76 4.04
CA ALA A 426 8.38 -41.57 5.02
C ALA A 426 9.69 -41.28 4.29
N LEU A 427 10.47 -40.33 4.82
CA LEU A 427 11.79 -39.99 4.30
C LEU A 427 12.79 -41.06 4.72
N GLU A 428 13.60 -41.54 3.78
CA GLU A 428 14.67 -42.49 4.08
C GLU A 428 15.65 -41.91 5.11
N ALA A 429 15.94 -42.66 6.18
CA ALA A 429 16.97 -42.29 7.13
C ALA A 429 18.32 -42.23 6.42
N ARG A 430 19.03 -41.09 6.52
CA ARG A 430 20.40 -40.97 6.02
C ARG A 430 21.26 -42.06 6.65
N ARG A 431 21.78 -43.00 5.84
CA ARG A 431 22.86 -43.88 6.27
C ARG A 431 24.08 -43.01 6.61
N PRO A 432 24.66 -43.10 7.81
CA PRO A 432 25.98 -42.54 8.04
C PRO A 432 26.97 -43.23 7.08
N PRO A 433 28.01 -42.53 6.59
CA PRO A 433 29.09 -43.20 5.87
C PRO A 433 29.60 -44.35 6.74
N SER A 434 29.81 -45.51 6.13
CA SER A 434 30.11 -46.77 6.81
C SER A 434 31.45 -46.71 7.56
N THR A 435 31.43 -46.17 8.77
CA THR A 435 32.37 -46.52 9.83
C THR A 435 31.56 -47.29 10.86
N GLY A 436 31.76 -48.59 10.92
CA GLY A 436 30.91 -49.52 11.64
C GLY A 436 30.80 -49.22 13.13
N VAL A 437 29.71 -48.55 13.53
CA VAL A 437 29.20 -48.58 14.90
C VAL A 437 27.67 -48.61 14.82
N ARG A 438 27.09 -49.63 15.46
CA ARG A 438 25.66 -49.97 15.45
C ARG A 438 24.99 -49.29 16.66
N TRP A 439 24.12 -48.31 16.46
CA TRP A 439 23.28 -47.75 17.52
C TRP A 439 21.90 -48.44 17.53
N GLY A 440 21.61 -49.17 18.60
CA GLY A 440 20.31 -49.79 18.88
C GLY A 440 19.34 -48.78 19.50
N LEU A 441 18.09 -48.81 19.04
CA LEU A 441 16.95 -48.09 19.60
C LEU A 441 16.41 -48.81 20.85
N PHE A 442 16.16 -48.03 21.91
CA PHE A 442 15.42 -48.32 23.16
C PHE A 442 15.93 -49.46 24.06
N SER A 443 16.39 -49.11 25.27
CA SER A 443 16.22 -49.88 26.52
C SER A 443 16.46 -48.97 27.74
N GLU A 444 15.80 -49.31 28.84
CA GLU A 444 15.59 -48.59 30.11
C GLU A 444 16.87 -48.20 30.91
N PRO A 445 16.75 -47.31 31.93
CA PRO A 445 17.90 -46.87 32.72
C PRO A 445 18.21 -47.88 33.83
N ASP A 446 19.48 -48.23 33.99
CA ASP A 446 20.00 -48.86 35.19
C ASP A 446 21.29 -48.16 35.65
N GLU A 447 21.49 -48.11 36.96
CA GLU A 447 22.40 -47.21 37.69
C GLU A 447 23.87 -47.69 37.79
N GLY A 448 24.81 -46.73 37.71
CA GLY A 448 26.13 -46.68 38.39
C GLY A 448 27.34 -47.41 37.76
N PRO A 449 28.62 -47.16 38.22
CA PRO A 449 29.20 -46.05 38.99
C PRO A 449 30.39 -45.35 38.25
N PRO A 450 31.07 -44.33 38.83
CA PRO A 450 31.93 -43.40 38.09
C PRO A 450 33.43 -43.75 38.12
N GLY A 451 34.16 -43.42 37.04
CA GLY A 451 35.61 -43.27 37.11
C GLY A 451 36.37 -43.45 35.79
N SER A 452 36.94 -42.36 35.28
CA SER A 452 38.39 -42.15 35.16
C SER A 452 38.77 -41.25 33.98
N SER A 453 39.66 -40.33 34.31
CA SER A 453 40.32 -39.31 33.50
C SER A 453 41.31 -39.89 32.47
N GLY A 454 41.44 -39.24 31.31
CA GLY A 454 42.59 -39.40 30.42
C GLY A 454 42.53 -38.44 29.24
N GLY A 455 43.47 -37.49 29.18
CA GLY A 455 43.59 -36.48 28.13
C GLY A 455 44.49 -36.87 26.95
N GLY A 456 44.51 -35.99 25.94
CA GLY A 456 45.30 -36.04 24.71
C GLY A 456 44.35 -35.97 23.49
N GLY A 457 44.39 -34.99 22.58
CA GLY A 457 45.48 -34.18 22.07
C GLY A 457 45.80 -34.64 20.65
N GLY A 458 45.34 -33.92 19.62
CA GLY A 458 45.70 -34.17 18.21
C GLY A 458 44.52 -33.95 17.25
N GLY A 459 44.65 -32.95 16.37
CA GLY A 459 43.61 -32.58 15.42
C GLY A 459 43.51 -33.48 14.20
N ASP A 460 42.34 -33.47 13.56
CA ASP A 460 42.21 -33.59 12.11
C ASP A 460 40.91 -32.91 11.66
N GLY A 461 41.03 -32.10 10.62
CA GLY A 461 39.92 -31.42 9.97
C GLY A 461 39.22 -32.38 9.02
N SER A 462 38.17 -33.04 9.49
CA SER A 462 37.13 -33.55 8.59
C SER A 462 35.76 -33.44 9.26
N SER A 463 34.98 -32.46 8.82
CA SER A 463 33.63 -32.22 9.29
C SER A 463 32.69 -33.30 8.73
N SER A 464 32.62 -34.44 9.41
CA SER A 464 31.54 -35.41 9.18
C SER A 464 30.31 -35.00 10.00
N ARG A 465 29.18 -34.85 9.30
CA ARG A 465 27.89 -34.34 9.82
C ARG A 465 27.27 -35.31 10.83
N VAL A 466 27.66 -35.19 12.09
CA VAL A 466 26.90 -35.66 13.26
C VAL A 466 25.86 -34.59 13.58
N GLY A 467 24.59 -34.97 13.77
CA GLY A 467 23.52 -34.04 14.11
C GLY A 467 23.90 -33.19 15.33
N ASP A 468 23.89 -31.86 15.17
CA ASP A 468 24.31 -30.90 16.18
C ASP A 468 23.56 -31.13 17.50
N GLY A 469 24.26 -31.60 18.53
CA GLY A 469 23.70 -31.84 19.86
C GLY A 469 22.99 -30.60 20.43
N ALA A 470 23.41 -29.40 19.99
CA ALA A 470 22.80 -28.14 20.37
C ALA A 470 21.36 -27.99 19.83
N THR A 471 21.14 -28.35 18.57
CA THR A 471 19.80 -28.39 17.95
C THR A 471 18.88 -29.40 18.66
N THR A 472 19.40 -30.58 19.04
CA THR A 472 18.62 -31.58 19.79
C THR A 472 18.20 -31.07 21.18
N ASP A 473 19.13 -30.48 21.93
CA ASP A 473 18.83 -29.91 23.24
C ASP A 473 17.89 -28.70 23.15
N TYR A 474 18.00 -27.88 22.10
CA TYR A 474 17.05 -26.81 21.80
C TYR A 474 15.62 -27.36 21.61
N ARG A 475 15.46 -28.41 20.81
CA ARG A 475 14.14 -29.07 20.64
C ARG A 475 13.60 -29.62 21.96
N LYS A 476 14.48 -30.16 22.81
CA LYS A 476 14.11 -30.62 24.16
C LYS A 476 13.64 -29.45 25.03
N LEU A 477 14.36 -28.33 25.06
CA LEU A 477 13.97 -27.13 25.77
C LEU A 477 12.61 -26.60 25.28
N ARG A 478 12.39 -26.57 23.96
CA ARG A 478 11.12 -26.16 23.36
C ARG A 478 9.95 -27.02 23.86
N ARG A 479 10.11 -28.35 23.90
CA ARG A 479 9.07 -29.27 24.42
C ARG A 479 8.78 -29.02 25.89
N GLN A 480 9.82 -28.87 26.72
CA GLN A 480 9.64 -28.54 28.14
C GLN A 480 8.84 -27.24 28.34
N LEU A 481 9.14 -26.20 27.56
CA LEU A 481 8.38 -24.93 27.62
C LEU A 481 6.90 -25.11 27.24
N TRP A 482 6.57 -26.03 26.33
CA TRP A 482 5.17 -26.38 26.03
C TRP A 482 4.51 -27.12 27.18
N GLU A 483 5.17 -28.11 27.77
CA GLU A 483 4.69 -28.89 28.92
C GLU A 483 4.45 -28.02 30.16
N GLU A 484 5.33 -27.03 30.39
CA GLU A 484 5.22 -26.05 31.48
C GLU A 484 4.14 -24.98 31.22
N GLY A 485 3.53 -24.94 30.03
CA GLY A 485 2.56 -23.92 29.65
C GLY A 485 3.16 -22.53 29.42
N ALA A 486 4.47 -22.41 29.19
CA ALA A 486 5.15 -21.12 28.99
C ALA A 486 4.63 -20.34 27.77
N PHE A 487 4.09 -21.04 26.77
CA PHE A 487 3.47 -20.44 25.58
C PHE A 487 2.06 -19.90 25.82
N GLU A 488 1.46 -20.12 27.00
CA GLU A 488 0.13 -19.59 27.33
C GLU A 488 0.19 -18.09 27.69
N PRO A 489 -0.55 -17.23 26.97
CA PRO A 489 -0.51 -15.80 27.21
C PRO A 489 -1.33 -15.40 28.42
N ASP A 490 -0.79 -14.47 29.21
CA ASP A 490 -1.52 -13.77 30.26
C ASP A 490 -2.39 -12.65 29.68
N ALA A 491 -3.70 -12.82 29.73
CA ALA A 491 -4.66 -11.83 29.24
C ALA A 491 -4.58 -10.52 30.03
N SER A 492 -4.28 -10.56 31.32
CA SER A 492 -4.21 -9.36 32.17
C SER A 492 -3.07 -8.42 31.73
N PHE A 493 -1.94 -9.00 31.35
CA PHE A 493 -0.81 -8.27 30.79
C PHE A 493 -1.22 -7.51 29.52
N TYR A 494 -1.92 -8.16 28.58
CA TYR A 494 -2.32 -7.52 27.33
C TYR A 494 -3.45 -6.51 27.51
N TRP A 495 -4.39 -6.74 28.44
CA TRP A 495 -5.37 -5.74 28.82
C TRP A 495 -4.71 -4.47 29.36
N LEU A 496 -3.73 -4.62 30.25
CA LEU A 496 -2.95 -3.48 30.76
C LEU A 496 -2.23 -2.75 29.62
N LYS A 497 -1.58 -3.47 28.70
CA LYS A 497 -0.89 -2.86 27.55
C LYS A 497 -1.87 -2.12 26.63
N GLN A 498 -3.06 -2.67 26.37
CA GLN A 498 -4.07 -2.00 25.57
C GLN A 498 -4.62 -0.74 26.28
N ALA A 499 -4.81 -0.80 27.60
CA ALA A 499 -5.21 0.35 28.41
C ALA A 499 -4.16 1.46 28.38
N VAL A 500 -2.86 1.12 28.41
CA VAL A 500 -1.76 2.08 28.24
C VAL A 500 -1.81 2.76 26.87
N VAL A 501 -2.05 2.01 25.79
CA VAL A 501 -2.19 2.59 24.43
C VAL A 501 -3.34 3.59 24.38
N ILE A 502 -4.52 3.21 24.91
CA ILE A 502 -5.70 4.09 24.96
C ILE A 502 -5.43 5.32 25.83
N GLY A 503 -4.77 5.14 26.99
CA GLY A 503 -4.41 6.23 27.89
C GLY A 503 -3.45 7.23 27.26
N LEU A 504 -2.40 6.76 26.58
CA LEU A 504 -1.46 7.62 25.84
C LEU A 504 -2.17 8.38 24.71
N TRP A 505 -3.04 7.71 23.96
CA TRP A 505 -3.83 8.33 22.89
C TRP A 505 -4.78 9.40 23.44
N GLY A 506 -5.53 9.08 24.49
CA GLY A 506 -6.44 10.01 25.16
C GLY A 506 -5.71 11.20 25.79
N THR A 507 -4.52 10.98 26.35
CA THR A 507 -3.67 12.06 26.89
C THR A 507 -3.13 12.95 25.77
N ALA A 508 -2.72 12.37 24.64
CA ALA A 508 -2.27 13.15 23.47
C ALA A 508 -3.37 14.09 22.95
N VAL A 509 -4.62 13.61 22.91
CA VAL A 509 -5.81 14.44 22.58
C VAL A 509 -6.06 15.48 23.67
N GLY A 510 -6.06 15.06 24.94
CA GLY A 510 -6.30 15.94 26.10
C GLY A 510 -5.31 17.10 26.20
N VAL A 511 -4.02 16.87 25.89
CA VAL A 511 -2.98 17.92 25.85
C VAL A 511 -3.30 19.01 24.83
N LEU A 512 -3.85 18.63 23.66
CA LEU A 512 -4.25 19.59 22.62
C LEU A 512 -5.56 20.30 23.01
N LEU A 513 -6.51 19.59 23.60
CA LEU A 513 -7.80 20.15 24.04
C LEU A 513 -7.70 21.03 25.29
N ALA A 514 -6.68 20.84 26.13
CA ALA A 514 -6.41 21.68 27.29
C ALA A 514 -5.93 23.10 26.92
N ALA A 515 -5.71 23.38 25.64
CA ALA A 515 -5.38 24.73 25.14
C ALA A 515 -6.57 25.72 25.19
N THR A 516 -7.68 25.39 25.85
CA THR A 516 -8.93 26.15 25.83
C THR A 516 -8.95 27.32 26.81
N GLY A 517 -8.34 28.43 26.39
CA GLY A 517 -9.06 29.71 26.37
C GLY A 517 -9.75 29.85 25.01
N SER A 518 -10.90 30.50 24.91
CA SER A 518 -11.85 30.41 23.78
C SER A 518 -11.28 30.64 22.37
N ASP A 519 -10.10 31.27 22.23
CA ASP A 519 -9.41 31.52 20.96
C ASP A 519 -7.92 31.10 20.97
N ALA A 520 -7.46 30.42 22.03
CA ALA A 520 -6.06 30.06 22.17
C ALA A 520 -5.72 28.82 21.35
N LYS A 521 -4.80 28.98 20.39
CA LYS A 521 -4.22 27.87 19.63
C LYS A 521 -3.28 27.05 20.54
N PRO A 522 -3.18 25.71 20.36
CA PRO A 522 -2.25 24.91 21.14
C PRO A 522 -0.82 25.43 20.96
N ALA A 523 -0.14 25.66 22.08
CA ALA A 523 1.25 26.09 22.07
C ALA A 523 2.13 25.03 21.40
N ARG A 524 3.24 25.44 20.78
CA ARG A 524 4.18 24.52 20.12
C ARG A 524 4.61 23.37 21.04
N GLY A 525 4.84 23.64 22.33
CA GLY A 525 5.16 22.61 23.32
C GLY A 525 4.06 21.54 23.48
N GLN A 526 2.78 21.93 23.46
CA GLN A 526 1.65 21.00 23.52
C GLN A 526 1.56 20.13 22.27
N ILE A 527 1.80 20.73 21.09
CA ILE A 527 1.83 20.01 19.80
C ILE A 527 2.95 18.95 19.81
N LEU A 528 4.16 19.33 20.24
CA LEU A 528 5.30 18.41 20.31
C LEU A 528 5.07 17.30 21.35
N LEU A 529 4.52 17.63 22.51
CA LEU A 529 4.19 16.65 23.55
C LEU A 529 3.11 15.68 23.06
N SER A 530 2.05 16.17 22.41
CA SER A 530 1.01 15.33 21.82
C SER A 530 1.55 14.42 20.72
N ALA A 531 2.44 14.94 19.86
CA ALA A 531 3.11 14.14 18.83
C ALA A 531 3.93 12.98 19.43
N ALA A 532 4.66 13.26 20.52
CA ALA A 532 5.44 12.26 21.24
C ALA A 532 4.58 11.21 21.95
N LEU A 533 3.52 11.64 22.65
CA LEU A 533 2.57 10.73 23.32
C LEU A 533 1.88 9.82 22.31
N LEU A 534 1.44 10.36 21.18
CA LEU A 534 0.81 9.58 20.12
C LEU A 534 1.81 8.62 19.46
N ALA A 535 3.09 9.02 19.31
CA ALA A 535 4.14 8.13 18.82
C ALA A 535 4.37 6.94 19.75
N LEU A 536 4.42 7.19 21.07
CA LEU A 536 4.51 6.13 22.09
C LEU A 536 3.27 5.23 22.08
N ALA A 537 2.06 5.77 21.88
CA ALA A 537 0.85 4.98 21.74
C ALA A 537 0.94 4.03 20.55
N LEU A 538 1.41 4.51 19.39
CA LEU A 538 1.61 3.69 18.18
C LEU A 538 2.69 2.63 18.40
N GLN A 539 3.79 2.97 19.06
CA GLN A 539 4.86 2.02 19.40
C GLN A 539 4.34 0.90 20.31
N GLN A 540 3.62 1.24 21.38
CA GLN A 540 3.06 0.23 22.28
C GLN A 540 1.98 -0.62 21.60
N GLY A 541 1.17 -0.01 20.73
CA GLY A 541 0.19 -0.72 19.90
C GLY A 541 0.86 -1.67 18.89
N ALA A 542 1.97 -1.25 18.28
CA ALA A 542 2.74 -2.07 17.34
C ALA A 542 3.17 -3.40 17.97
N PHE A 543 3.62 -3.38 19.24
CA PHE A 543 3.97 -4.61 19.96
C PHE A 543 2.77 -5.54 20.17
N ILE A 544 1.58 -4.99 20.46
CA ILE A 544 0.36 -5.81 20.59
C ILE A 544 -0.02 -6.42 19.24
N GLY A 545 0.09 -5.65 18.15
CA GLY A 545 -0.14 -6.12 16.79
C GLY A 545 0.82 -7.26 16.42
N HIS A 546 2.11 -7.07 16.67
CA HIS A 546 3.18 -8.06 16.53
C HIS A 546 2.83 -9.37 17.26
N ASP A 547 2.56 -9.30 18.57
CA ASP A 547 2.30 -10.48 19.38
C ASP A 547 1.00 -11.18 18.94
N THR A 548 0.00 -10.42 18.49
CA THR A 548 -1.27 -10.99 18.01
C THR A 548 -1.03 -11.85 16.78
N LEU A 549 -0.21 -11.36 15.86
CA LEU A 549 0.15 -12.05 14.62
C LEU A 549 1.04 -13.27 14.87
N HIS A 550 1.82 -13.28 15.96
CA HIS A 550 2.58 -14.44 16.46
C HIS A 550 1.82 -15.38 17.42
N ASN A 551 0.50 -15.23 17.52
CA ASN A 551 -0.37 -16.00 18.42
C ASN A 551 -0.16 -15.77 19.93
N GLY A 552 0.68 -14.82 20.33
CA GLY A 552 1.11 -14.56 21.71
C GLY A 552 0.14 -13.76 22.57
N VAL A 553 -1.08 -13.41 22.11
CA VAL A 553 -2.04 -12.58 22.86
C VAL A 553 -3.25 -13.34 23.40
N LEU A 554 -3.93 -14.14 22.57
CA LEU A 554 -5.10 -14.92 22.99
C LEU A 554 -4.68 -16.37 23.26
N ALA A 555 -5.23 -16.99 24.32
CA ALA A 555 -4.81 -18.34 24.74
C ALA A 555 -5.30 -19.42 23.76
N ARG A 556 -6.61 -19.49 23.46
CA ARG A 556 -7.20 -20.49 22.57
C ARG A 556 -8.42 -19.95 21.79
N PRO A 557 -8.71 -20.47 20.58
CA PRO A 557 -7.86 -21.37 19.79
C PRO A 557 -6.58 -20.67 19.28
N ARG A 558 -5.48 -21.41 19.12
CA ARG A 558 -4.24 -20.94 18.46
C ARG A 558 -4.42 -21.05 16.93
N GLY A 559 -3.92 -20.06 16.18
CA GLY A 559 -4.17 -19.90 14.75
C GLY A 559 -5.18 -18.79 14.43
N ARG A 560 -5.47 -18.60 13.14
CA ARG A 560 -6.27 -17.47 12.64
C ARG A 560 -7.75 -17.59 13.05
N THR A 561 -8.18 -16.76 13.99
CA THR A 561 -9.58 -16.57 14.39
C THR A 561 -10.04 -15.15 14.05
N TRP A 562 -11.34 -14.92 13.93
CA TRP A 562 -11.86 -13.57 13.68
C TRP A 562 -11.48 -12.59 14.80
N ARG A 563 -11.43 -13.05 16.07
CA ARG A 563 -11.03 -12.22 17.22
C ARG A 563 -9.57 -11.78 17.12
N ARG A 564 -8.66 -12.70 16.77
CA ARG A 564 -7.25 -12.36 16.54
C ARG A 564 -7.09 -11.43 15.34
N ALA A 565 -7.79 -11.73 14.25
CA ALA A 565 -7.76 -10.88 13.06
C ALA A 565 -8.24 -9.46 13.37
N ALA A 566 -9.33 -9.30 14.13
CA ALA A 566 -9.82 -8.00 14.55
C ALA A 566 -8.80 -7.27 15.46
N LEU A 567 -8.17 -7.96 16.41
CA LEU A 567 -7.18 -7.36 17.29
C LEU A 567 -5.89 -6.95 16.55
N ALA A 568 -5.45 -7.76 15.60
CA ALA A 568 -4.33 -7.45 14.72
C ALA A 568 -4.66 -6.24 13.83
N GLN A 569 -5.85 -6.23 13.20
CA GLN A 569 -6.27 -5.09 12.38
C GLN A 569 -6.47 -3.82 13.20
N LEU A 570 -6.91 -3.89 14.46
CA LEU A 570 -7.00 -2.72 15.32
C LEU A 570 -5.61 -2.11 15.55
N ASN A 571 -4.65 -2.92 16.00
CA ASN A 571 -3.35 -2.42 16.43
C ASN A 571 -2.37 -2.17 15.27
N ALA A 572 -2.26 -3.08 14.32
CA ALA A 572 -1.37 -2.95 13.17
C ALA A 572 -2.04 -2.22 11.99
N GLY A 573 -3.29 -2.57 11.65
CA GLY A 573 -4.01 -1.99 10.52
C GLY A 573 -4.48 -0.56 10.77
N ALA A 574 -5.34 -0.34 11.76
CA ALA A 574 -6.01 0.94 12.00
C ALA A 574 -5.15 1.91 12.80
N LEU A 575 -4.50 1.47 13.88
CA LEU A 575 -3.65 2.36 14.68
C LEU A 575 -2.30 2.62 14.01
N LEU A 576 -1.61 1.58 13.54
CA LEU A 576 -0.30 1.71 12.90
C LEU A 576 -0.37 1.88 11.37
N GLY A 577 -1.49 1.65 10.68
CA GLY A 577 -1.59 1.91 9.25
C GLY A 577 -0.82 0.95 8.35
N ILE A 578 -0.47 -0.25 8.83
CA ILE A 578 0.34 -1.22 8.08
C ILE A 578 -0.48 -2.46 7.71
N SER A 579 -0.08 -3.16 6.65
CA SER A 579 -0.73 -4.39 6.21
C SER A 579 -0.34 -5.53 7.16
N CYS A 580 -1.34 -6.13 7.83
CA CYS A 580 -1.14 -7.30 8.68
C CYS A 580 -0.60 -8.48 7.86
N GLY A 581 -1.09 -8.66 6.63
CA GLY A 581 -0.64 -9.73 5.73
C GLY A 581 0.81 -9.56 5.29
N MET A 582 1.19 -8.36 4.85
CA MET A 582 2.57 -8.02 4.49
C MET A 582 3.51 -8.29 5.65
N TRP A 583 3.16 -7.75 6.83
CA TRP A 583 4.00 -7.90 8.01
C TRP A 583 4.17 -9.36 8.40
N LEU A 584 3.07 -10.15 8.42
CA LEU A 584 3.12 -11.56 8.80
C LEU A 584 3.96 -12.39 7.83
N GLU A 585 3.81 -12.16 6.52
CA GLU A 585 4.58 -12.88 5.49
C GLU A 585 6.06 -12.50 5.59
N GLU A 586 6.41 -11.22 5.48
CA GLU A 586 7.81 -10.77 5.49
C GLU A 586 8.53 -11.10 6.80
N HIS A 587 7.84 -10.95 7.93
CA HIS A 587 8.45 -11.20 9.24
C HIS A 587 8.61 -12.70 9.54
N ASN A 588 7.70 -13.56 9.07
CA ASN A 588 7.92 -15.01 9.19
C ASN A 588 9.12 -15.48 8.35
N LEU A 589 9.32 -14.89 7.16
CA LEU A 589 10.52 -15.14 6.36
C LEU A 589 11.79 -14.69 7.09
N HIS A 590 11.76 -13.52 7.71
CA HIS A 590 12.85 -13.03 8.56
C HIS A 590 13.16 -13.98 9.72
N HIS A 591 12.17 -14.49 10.45
CA HIS A 591 12.38 -15.51 11.48
C HIS A 591 12.99 -16.80 10.94
N ALA A 592 12.52 -17.24 9.78
CA ALA A 592 12.93 -18.52 9.22
C ALA A 592 14.37 -18.53 8.70
N TYR A 593 14.87 -17.40 8.19
CA TYR A 593 16.21 -17.29 7.62
C TYR A 593 16.81 -15.89 7.83
N THR A 594 16.83 -15.47 9.09
CA THR A 594 17.32 -14.18 9.57
C THR A 594 18.64 -13.79 8.93
N LEU A 595 18.65 -12.63 8.25
CA LEU A 595 19.82 -12.07 7.57
C LEU A 595 20.44 -12.95 6.47
N ARG A 596 19.68 -13.88 5.88
CA ARG A 596 20.13 -14.59 4.68
C ARG A 596 20.30 -13.58 3.53
N PRO A 597 21.49 -13.42 2.93
CA PRO A 597 21.75 -12.41 1.91
C PRO A 597 20.73 -12.46 0.78
N HIS A 598 20.17 -11.30 0.40
CA HIS A 598 19.16 -11.10 -0.66
C HIS A 598 17.80 -11.80 -0.43
N ALA A 599 17.69 -12.78 0.48
CA ALA A 599 16.46 -13.52 0.73
C ALA A 599 15.59 -12.92 1.84
N ASP A 600 16.20 -12.35 2.89
CA ASP A 600 15.48 -11.71 3.99
C ASP A 600 14.83 -10.38 3.53
N PRO A 601 13.48 -10.30 3.47
CA PRO A 601 12.80 -9.11 2.96
C PRO A 601 12.93 -7.90 3.90
N GLN A 602 13.13 -8.09 5.21
CA GLN A 602 13.22 -7.00 6.18
C GLN A 602 14.56 -6.26 6.12
N PHE A 603 15.56 -6.89 5.50
CA PHE A 603 16.95 -6.42 5.43
C PHE A 603 17.43 -6.19 3.99
N ARG A 604 16.51 -6.01 3.03
CA ARG A 604 16.84 -5.71 1.63
C ARG A 604 16.99 -4.21 1.38
N TYR A 605 18.21 -3.69 1.53
CA TYR A 605 18.49 -2.24 1.46
C TYR A 605 19.23 -1.76 0.21
N PHE A 606 19.42 -2.60 -0.82
CA PHE A 606 20.02 -2.12 -2.08
C PHE A 606 19.24 -0.92 -2.65
N PRO A 607 19.90 0.17 -3.09
CA PRO A 607 21.35 0.42 -3.14
C PRO A 607 21.90 1.28 -1.98
N LEU A 608 21.19 1.39 -0.85
CA LEU A 608 21.46 2.33 0.24
C LEU A 608 22.47 1.81 1.28
N TRP A 609 22.22 0.62 1.87
CA TRP A 609 23.00 0.10 3.00
C TRP A 609 23.50 -1.30 2.75
N LEU A 610 24.82 -1.47 2.80
CA LEU A 610 25.48 -2.76 2.74
C LEU A 610 25.71 -3.25 4.18
N GLN A 611 25.20 -4.43 4.49
CA GLN A 611 25.31 -5.03 5.82
C GLN A 611 26.36 -6.13 5.87
N SER A 612 26.67 -6.74 4.73
CA SER A 612 27.70 -7.76 4.63
C SER A 612 28.30 -7.80 3.23
N VAL A 613 29.57 -8.16 3.13
CA VAL A 613 30.22 -8.47 1.86
C VAL A 613 29.55 -9.61 1.10
N LYS A 614 28.83 -10.50 1.81
CA LYS A 614 28.06 -11.59 1.19
C LYS A 614 26.89 -11.09 0.31
N GLU A 615 26.48 -9.84 0.46
CA GLU A 615 25.46 -9.22 -0.38
C GLU A 615 26.01 -8.70 -1.72
N ILE A 616 27.32 -8.43 -1.80
CA ILE A 616 27.98 -7.81 -2.96
C ILE A 616 27.72 -8.59 -4.26
N PRO A 617 27.86 -9.93 -4.31
CA PRO A 617 27.56 -10.70 -5.53
C PRO A 617 26.12 -10.52 -6.01
N HIS A 618 25.17 -10.44 -5.08
CA HIS A 618 23.75 -10.24 -5.39
C HIS A 618 23.49 -8.81 -5.90
N TRP A 619 24.09 -7.81 -5.28
CA TRP A 619 23.99 -6.41 -5.72
C TRP A 619 24.58 -6.21 -7.12
N LEU A 620 25.71 -6.86 -7.44
CA LEU A 620 26.31 -6.85 -8.78
C LEU A 620 25.37 -7.48 -9.82
N ALA A 621 24.59 -8.49 -9.44
CA ALA A 621 23.61 -9.12 -10.31
C ALA A 621 22.39 -8.22 -10.60
N GLU A 622 22.02 -7.32 -9.67
CA GLU A 622 20.96 -6.33 -9.88
C GLU A 622 21.37 -5.16 -10.80
N LEU A 623 22.68 -4.98 -11.06
CA LEU A 623 23.17 -3.92 -11.93
C LEU A 623 22.85 -4.16 -13.41
N PRO A 624 22.73 -3.10 -14.23
CA PRO A 624 22.62 -3.22 -15.68
C PRO A 624 23.70 -4.14 -16.27
N SER A 625 23.35 -4.94 -17.29
CA SER A 625 24.30 -5.85 -17.95
C SER A 625 25.36 -5.14 -18.78
N ALA A 626 25.05 -3.95 -19.32
CA ALA A 626 25.97 -3.20 -20.17
C ALA A 626 27.10 -2.52 -19.36
N PRO A 627 28.37 -2.55 -19.81
CA PRO A 627 29.52 -2.13 -18.99
C PRO A 627 29.49 -0.66 -18.51
N LEU A 628 29.14 0.28 -19.39
CA LEU A 628 29.08 1.71 -19.05
C LEU A 628 28.01 2.04 -18.01
N PRO A 629 26.72 1.68 -18.20
CA PRO A 629 25.69 1.93 -17.19
C PRO A 629 25.93 1.12 -15.92
N ARG A 630 26.54 -0.08 -16.00
CA ARG A 630 26.96 -0.84 -14.82
C ARG A 630 27.98 -0.07 -13.98
N ARG A 631 29.05 0.44 -14.60
CA ARG A 631 30.05 1.28 -13.92
C ARG A 631 29.44 2.54 -13.32
N ALA A 632 28.54 3.21 -14.04
CA ALA A 632 27.88 4.42 -13.57
C ALA A 632 26.97 4.14 -12.35
N ALA A 633 26.12 3.11 -12.43
CA ALA A 633 25.26 2.69 -11.33
C ALA A 633 26.08 2.25 -10.11
N TRP A 634 27.17 1.50 -10.32
CA TRP A 634 28.05 1.10 -9.23
C TRP A 634 28.72 2.29 -8.52
N ARG A 635 29.11 3.33 -9.26
CA ARG A 635 29.62 4.57 -8.64
C ARG A 635 28.59 5.25 -7.76
N VAL A 636 27.30 5.19 -8.13
CA VAL A 636 26.21 5.69 -7.28
C VAL A 636 26.08 4.83 -6.02
N VAL A 637 26.08 3.50 -6.15
CA VAL A 637 26.08 2.57 -5.01
C VAL A 637 27.25 2.86 -4.06
N GLN A 638 28.47 3.01 -4.60
CA GLN A 638 29.66 3.35 -3.82
C GLN A 638 29.54 4.73 -3.14
N CYS A 639 28.93 5.72 -3.81
CA CYS A 639 28.70 7.04 -3.21
C CYS A 639 27.74 6.97 -2.02
N LEU A 640 26.64 6.23 -2.15
CA LEU A 640 25.61 6.09 -1.10
C LEU A 640 26.16 5.30 0.09
N THR A 641 26.81 4.17 -0.18
CA THR A 641 27.39 3.30 0.85
C THR A 641 28.58 3.95 1.56
N ARG A 642 29.35 4.83 0.90
CA ARG A 642 30.45 5.57 1.54
C ARG A 642 30.00 6.33 2.80
N VAL A 643 28.78 6.85 2.79
CA VAL A 643 28.20 7.63 3.90
C VAL A 643 27.15 6.86 4.70
N GLN A 644 27.00 5.55 4.48
CA GLN A 644 25.94 4.75 5.11
C GLN A 644 25.97 4.80 6.65
N HIS A 645 27.16 4.86 7.24
CA HIS A 645 27.33 4.98 8.69
C HIS A 645 26.78 6.31 9.23
N LEU A 646 26.75 7.38 8.43
CA LEU A 646 26.17 8.67 8.81
C LEU A 646 24.66 8.73 8.51
N THR A 647 24.23 8.05 7.46
CA THR A 647 22.84 8.13 6.99
C THR A 647 21.92 7.06 7.59
N PHE A 648 22.48 5.99 8.17
CA PHE A 648 21.72 4.87 8.75
C PHE A 648 20.63 5.31 9.73
N LEU A 649 21.03 5.92 10.86
CA LEU A 649 20.10 6.36 11.90
C LEU A 649 19.07 7.38 11.40
N PRO A 650 19.46 8.51 10.76
CA PRO A 650 18.49 9.52 10.36
C PRO A 650 17.52 9.01 9.30
N LEU A 651 17.95 8.19 8.33
CA LEU A 651 17.03 7.63 7.34
C LEU A 651 16.17 6.51 7.93
N ALA A 652 16.67 5.68 8.84
CA ALA A 652 15.84 4.69 9.54
C ALA A 652 14.72 5.38 10.33
N MET A 653 15.02 6.48 11.02
CA MET A 653 14.04 7.24 11.80
C MET A 653 13.05 8.01 10.92
N ILE A 654 13.53 8.68 9.87
CA ILE A 654 12.70 9.60 9.07
C ILE A 654 12.00 8.85 7.93
N VAL A 655 12.73 8.02 7.18
CA VAL A 655 12.24 7.37 5.95
C VAL A 655 11.63 6.00 6.25
N GLY A 656 12.15 5.26 7.24
CA GLY A 656 11.73 3.89 7.54
C GLY A 656 10.22 3.74 7.70
N ARG A 657 9.58 4.69 8.40
CA ARG A 657 8.12 4.70 8.59
C ARG A 657 7.35 4.85 7.28
N TYR A 658 7.74 5.79 6.42
CA TYR A 658 7.08 5.99 5.13
C TYR A 658 7.31 4.82 4.18
N ASN A 659 8.52 4.24 4.19
CA ASN A 659 8.81 3.02 3.44
C ASN A 659 7.87 1.89 3.86
N PHE A 660 7.68 1.68 5.17
CA PHE A 660 6.81 0.64 5.70
C PHE A 660 5.33 0.83 5.30
N LEU A 661 4.87 2.08 5.26
CA LEU A 661 3.54 2.42 4.73
C LEU A 661 3.46 2.14 3.22
N ALA A 662 4.46 2.52 2.44
CA ALA A 662 4.47 2.34 0.99
C ALA A 662 4.44 0.84 0.60
N ILE A 663 5.30 0.01 1.22
CA ILE A 663 5.31 -1.43 0.98
C ILE A 663 4.01 -2.09 1.43
N SER A 664 3.41 -1.63 2.55
CA SER A 664 2.12 -2.12 3.04
C SER A 664 1.01 -1.87 2.01
N TRP A 665 0.91 -0.65 1.49
CA TRP A 665 -0.12 -0.30 0.50
C TRP A 665 0.10 -1.05 -0.81
N ALA A 666 1.36 -1.12 -1.28
CA ALA A 666 1.70 -1.84 -2.49
C ALA A 666 1.38 -3.34 -2.37
N TYR A 667 1.69 -3.97 -1.24
CA TYR A 667 1.36 -5.36 -0.96
C TYR A 667 -0.15 -5.58 -0.92
N ALA A 668 -0.88 -4.79 -0.12
CA ALA A 668 -2.31 -4.97 0.08
C ALA A 668 -3.12 -4.76 -1.21
N LEU A 669 -2.72 -3.78 -2.04
CA LEU A 669 -3.32 -3.55 -3.36
C LEU A 669 -3.04 -4.71 -4.32
N ARG A 670 -1.77 -5.14 -4.41
CA ARG A 670 -1.34 -6.22 -5.33
C ARG A 670 -2.01 -7.55 -5.02
N ARG A 671 -2.11 -7.89 -3.72
CA ARG A 671 -2.71 -9.14 -3.23
C ARG A 671 -4.22 -9.02 -2.99
N ARG A 672 -4.84 -7.85 -3.24
CA ARG A 672 -6.28 -7.56 -3.03
C ARG A 672 -6.74 -7.89 -1.60
N GLN A 673 -5.92 -7.54 -0.60
CA GLN A 673 -6.19 -7.76 0.81
C GLN A 673 -7.16 -6.70 1.35
N TRP A 674 -8.46 -6.87 1.09
CA TRP A 674 -9.48 -5.86 1.39
C TRP A 674 -9.58 -5.48 2.87
N ALA A 675 -9.35 -6.42 3.78
CA ALA A 675 -9.36 -6.14 5.23
C ALA A 675 -8.20 -5.20 5.62
N ASP A 676 -6.99 -5.45 5.10
CA ASP A 676 -5.83 -4.59 5.31
C ASP A 676 -6.07 -3.20 4.70
N LEU A 677 -6.57 -3.14 3.46
CA LEU A 677 -6.89 -1.88 2.78
C LEU A 677 -7.91 -1.05 3.56
N ALA A 678 -8.96 -1.68 4.11
CA ALA A 678 -9.96 -1.00 4.91
C ALA A 678 -9.38 -0.46 6.22
N ALA A 679 -8.59 -1.27 6.94
CA ALA A 679 -7.96 -0.85 8.20
C ALA A 679 -6.92 0.26 7.98
N MET A 680 -6.12 0.17 6.91
CA MET A 680 -5.14 1.20 6.56
C MET A 680 -5.81 2.49 6.05
N ALA A 681 -6.92 2.40 5.33
CA ALA A 681 -7.74 3.56 4.97
C ALA A 681 -8.33 4.22 6.22
N LEU A 682 -8.78 3.42 7.19
CA LEU A 682 -9.21 3.92 8.50
C LEU A 682 -8.08 4.66 9.21
N HIS A 683 -6.84 4.15 9.16
CA HIS A 683 -5.66 4.87 9.69
C HIS A 683 -5.51 6.26 9.10
N VAL A 684 -5.50 6.36 7.77
CA VAL A 684 -5.39 7.64 7.04
C VAL A 684 -6.55 8.55 7.40
N GLY A 685 -7.77 8.01 7.51
CA GLY A 685 -8.98 8.75 7.85
C GLY A 685 -8.94 9.34 9.25
N TRP A 686 -8.72 8.54 10.29
CA TRP A 686 -8.72 9.05 11.66
C TRP A 686 -7.51 9.94 11.95
N PHE A 687 -6.32 9.58 11.44
CA PHE A 687 -5.12 10.38 11.66
C PHE A 687 -5.22 11.73 10.93
N GLY A 688 -5.74 11.73 9.70
CA GLY A 688 -6.06 12.95 8.96
C GLY A 688 -7.09 13.82 9.68
N ALA A 689 -8.17 13.22 10.19
CA ALA A 689 -9.19 13.92 10.96
C ALA A 689 -8.64 14.52 12.28
N PHE A 690 -7.79 13.76 13.00
CA PHE A 690 -7.09 14.23 14.19
C PHE A 690 -6.24 15.47 13.88
N LEU A 691 -5.41 15.43 12.83
CA LEU A 691 -4.56 16.55 12.42
C LEU A 691 -5.40 17.75 11.98
N TRP A 692 -6.49 17.53 11.27
CA TRP A 692 -7.33 18.60 10.75
C TRP A 692 -8.13 19.30 11.86
N ALA A 693 -8.70 18.52 12.78
CA ALA A 693 -9.56 19.02 13.84
C ALA A 693 -8.79 19.69 14.98
N LEU A 694 -7.61 19.16 15.35
CA LEU A 694 -6.91 19.59 16.56
C LEU A 694 -5.70 20.52 16.31
N LEU A 695 -5.26 20.68 15.05
CA LEU A 695 -4.12 21.54 14.72
C LEU A 695 -4.53 22.71 13.81
N PRO A 696 -4.10 23.95 14.15
CA PRO A 696 -4.67 25.19 13.60
C PRO A 696 -4.21 25.53 12.18
N GLY A 697 -3.04 25.04 11.75
CA GLY A 697 -2.41 25.44 10.50
C GLY A 697 -1.59 24.33 9.85
N MET A 698 -1.23 24.52 8.58
CA MET A 698 -0.46 23.53 7.81
C MET A 698 0.95 23.33 8.39
N SER A 699 1.59 24.40 8.87
CA SER A 699 2.90 24.34 9.53
C SER A 699 2.90 23.42 10.74
N GLU A 700 1.89 23.56 11.61
CA GLU A 700 1.73 22.77 12.83
C GLU A 700 1.45 21.30 12.50
N ARG A 701 0.66 21.03 11.46
CA ARG A 701 0.35 19.68 10.98
C ARG A 701 1.59 18.99 10.43
N LEU A 702 2.36 19.68 9.59
CA LEU A 702 3.61 19.15 9.04
C LEU A 702 4.64 18.90 10.16
N LEU A 703 4.76 19.84 11.11
CA LEU A 703 5.62 19.67 12.28
C LEU A 703 5.19 18.46 13.13
N PHE A 704 3.90 18.33 13.41
CA PHE A 704 3.36 17.20 14.16
C PHE A 704 3.70 15.87 13.47
N VAL A 705 3.40 15.75 12.17
CA VAL A 705 3.66 14.52 11.41
C VAL A 705 5.15 14.19 11.40
N ALA A 706 6.01 15.18 11.17
CA ALA A 706 7.46 14.99 11.15
C ALA A 706 7.98 14.46 12.49
N VAL A 707 7.58 15.08 13.61
CA VAL A 707 8.02 14.68 14.95
C VAL A 707 7.41 13.34 15.35
N HIS A 708 6.11 13.16 15.13
CA HIS A 708 5.39 11.94 15.45
C HIS A 708 6.00 10.72 14.76
N TYR A 709 6.21 10.76 13.44
CA TYR A 709 6.78 9.62 12.72
C TYR A 709 8.29 9.45 12.92
N ALA A 710 9.05 10.53 13.17
CA ALA A 710 10.45 10.40 13.57
C ALA A 710 10.59 9.67 14.93
N LEU A 711 9.70 9.95 15.89
CA LEU A 711 9.69 9.27 17.18
C LEU A 711 9.22 7.82 17.07
N VAL A 712 8.23 7.51 16.22
CA VAL A 712 7.91 6.11 15.88
C VAL A 712 9.13 5.42 15.22
N GLY A 713 9.95 6.17 14.48
CA GLY A 713 11.21 5.68 13.91
C GLY A 713 12.23 5.16 14.93
N VAL A 714 12.15 5.59 16.19
CA VAL A 714 13.00 5.04 17.28
C VAL A 714 12.73 3.55 17.48
N LEU A 715 11.46 3.13 17.43
CA LEU A 715 11.09 1.70 17.47
C LEU A 715 11.77 0.92 16.34
N HIS A 716 11.77 1.49 15.13
CA HIS A 716 12.39 0.83 13.98
C HIS A 716 13.90 0.63 14.22
N VAL A 717 14.60 1.65 14.73
CA VAL A 717 16.01 1.54 15.11
C VAL A 717 16.22 0.47 16.19
N GLN A 718 15.37 0.43 17.22
CA GLN A 718 15.45 -0.57 18.28
C GLN A 718 15.40 -2.00 17.75
N LEU A 719 14.48 -2.29 16.82
CA LEU A 719 14.34 -3.61 16.22
C LEU A 719 15.49 -3.92 15.25
N LEU A 720 15.92 -2.94 14.44
CA LEU A 720 17.03 -3.12 13.51
C LEU A 720 18.33 -3.48 14.23
N LEU A 721 18.65 -2.79 15.33
CA LEU A 721 19.91 -3.02 16.06
C LEU A 721 20.02 -4.44 16.61
N SER A 722 18.93 -5.18 16.78
CA SER A 722 18.99 -6.57 17.24
C SER A 722 19.53 -7.55 16.20
N HIS A 723 19.58 -7.16 14.92
CA HIS A 723 20.08 -7.99 13.82
C HIS A 723 21.17 -7.30 13.00
N LEU A 724 21.07 -5.98 12.82
CA LEU A 724 22.02 -5.24 12.00
C LEU A 724 23.45 -5.45 12.53
N CYS A 725 24.37 -5.74 11.62
CA CYS A 725 25.79 -5.97 11.92
C CYS A 725 26.09 -7.21 12.79
N THR A 726 25.17 -8.17 12.89
CA THR A 726 25.48 -9.54 13.31
C THR A 726 25.93 -10.39 12.11
N GLN A 727 26.13 -11.70 12.28
CA GLN A 727 26.61 -12.55 11.21
C GLN A 727 25.52 -12.83 10.18
N GLN A 728 25.90 -12.94 8.90
CA GLN A 728 25.01 -13.37 7.82
C GLN A 728 25.45 -14.73 7.29
N PHE A 729 24.49 -15.57 6.93
CA PHE A 729 24.73 -16.92 6.44
C PHE A 729 24.00 -17.17 5.11
N THR A 730 24.69 -17.82 4.17
CA THR A 730 24.05 -18.39 2.98
C THR A 730 23.18 -19.58 3.38
N ALA A 731 22.31 -20.04 2.47
CA ALA A 731 21.44 -21.18 2.76
C ALA A 731 22.23 -22.46 3.13
N ASP A 732 23.42 -22.66 2.57
CA ASP A 732 24.25 -23.83 2.86
C ASP A 732 24.97 -23.71 4.21
N GLU A 733 25.43 -22.50 4.56
CA GLU A 733 26.03 -22.21 5.88
C GLU A 733 24.99 -22.34 6.99
N GLU A 734 23.78 -21.81 6.78
CA GLU A 734 22.64 -21.93 7.70
C GLU A 734 22.29 -23.41 7.95
N ALA A 735 22.18 -24.20 6.88
CA ALA A 735 21.89 -25.63 6.99
C ALA A 735 23.00 -26.40 7.74
N ALA A 736 24.24 -25.91 7.72
CA ALA A 736 25.35 -26.51 8.44
C ALA A 736 25.39 -26.15 9.93
N LEU A 737 24.85 -24.99 10.33
CA LEU A 737 24.87 -24.51 11.71
C LEU A 737 23.80 -25.16 12.58
N GLY A 738 22.65 -25.51 12.00
CA GLY A 738 21.47 -25.88 12.78
C GLY A 738 20.79 -24.66 13.41
N VAL A 739 19.52 -24.83 13.80
CA VAL A 739 18.64 -23.72 14.18
C VAL A 739 19.14 -22.91 15.37
N LEU A 740 19.68 -23.55 16.40
CA LEU A 740 20.12 -22.84 17.61
C LEU A 740 21.32 -21.93 17.32
N ARG A 741 22.38 -22.48 16.72
CA ARG A 741 23.60 -21.71 16.40
C ARG A 741 23.31 -20.59 15.41
N PHE A 742 22.49 -20.89 14.40
CA PHE A 742 22.07 -19.91 13.42
C PHE A 742 21.37 -18.72 14.08
N GLN A 743 20.29 -18.95 14.85
CA GLN A 743 19.52 -17.87 15.45
C GLN A 743 20.34 -17.05 16.46
N LEU A 744 21.23 -17.69 17.24
CA LEU A 744 22.12 -16.97 18.17
C LEU A 744 23.20 -16.13 17.46
N ALA A 745 23.65 -16.54 16.28
CA ALA A 745 24.68 -15.83 15.54
C ALA A 745 24.14 -14.65 14.72
N THR A 746 22.86 -14.69 14.34
CA THR A 746 22.18 -13.65 13.55
C THR A 746 21.39 -12.66 14.42
N THR A 747 21.24 -12.93 15.71
CA THR A 747 20.37 -12.15 16.61
C THR A 747 21.10 -11.75 17.89
N ARG A 748 20.74 -10.57 18.41
CA ARG A 748 21.29 -9.97 19.62
C ARG A 748 20.19 -9.44 20.52
N ASN A 749 20.37 -9.61 21.82
CA ASN A 749 19.54 -8.99 22.84
C ASN A 749 20.06 -7.62 23.26
N MET A 750 19.13 -6.76 23.72
CA MET A 750 19.45 -5.48 24.31
C MET A 750 19.38 -5.57 25.84
N ARG A 751 20.49 -5.28 26.52
CA ARG A 751 20.54 -5.21 27.97
C ARG A 751 19.82 -3.95 28.43
N THR A 752 18.71 -4.15 29.16
CA THR A 752 17.85 -3.08 29.66
C THR A 752 17.69 -3.16 31.18
N CYS A 753 17.48 -2.01 31.82
CA CYS A 753 16.92 -1.90 33.16
C CYS A 753 15.39 -1.76 33.09
N TRP A 754 14.74 -1.38 34.19
CA TRP A 754 13.28 -1.44 34.27
C TRP A 754 12.57 -0.36 33.42
N TRP A 755 13.17 0.84 33.29
CA TRP A 755 12.50 1.97 32.62
C TRP A 755 12.71 1.96 31.11
N ASP A 756 13.89 1.58 30.62
CA ASP A 756 14.18 1.45 29.19
C ASP A 756 13.55 0.17 28.60
N ALA A 757 13.45 -0.92 29.38
CA ALA A 757 12.68 -2.10 28.97
C ALA A 757 11.22 -1.78 28.59
N TRP A 758 10.61 -0.77 29.21
CA TRP A 758 9.26 -0.34 28.84
C TRP A 758 9.18 0.18 27.39
N PHE A 759 10.20 0.91 26.93
CA PHE A 759 10.27 1.39 25.55
C PHE A 759 10.53 0.24 24.57
N HIS A 760 11.36 -0.73 24.94
CA HIS A 760 11.57 -1.94 24.12
C HIS A 760 10.35 -2.88 24.10
N GLY A 761 9.44 -2.74 25.06
CA GLY A 761 8.16 -3.43 25.06
C GLY A 761 8.27 -4.95 25.22
N GLY A 762 9.38 -5.48 25.73
CA GLY A 762 9.67 -6.92 25.83
C GLY A 762 10.48 -7.47 24.66
N LEU A 763 10.60 -6.71 23.57
CA LEU A 763 11.35 -7.07 22.37
C LEU A 763 12.82 -6.66 22.44
N GLU A 764 13.33 -6.31 23.61
CA GLU A 764 14.76 -6.36 23.90
C GLU A 764 15.32 -7.80 23.92
N MET A 765 14.44 -8.80 24.06
CA MET A 765 14.76 -10.23 24.11
C MET A 765 14.54 -10.91 22.74
N GLN A 766 15.23 -10.42 21.71
CA GLN A 766 15.10 -10.93 20.33
C GLN A 766 15.62 -12.35 20.13
N ILE A 767 16.65 -12.80 20.86
CA ILE A 767 17.17 -14.17 20.77
C ILE A 767 16.08 -15.16 21.14
N GLU A 768 15.43 -14.97 22.29
CA GLU A 768 14.33 -15.82 22.74
C GLU A 768 13.12 -15.70 21.81
N HIS A 769 12.87 -14.50 21.27
CA HIS A 769 11.79 -14.29 20.33
C HIS A 769 12.02 -15.07 19.03
N HIS A 770 13.23 -15.07 18.48
CA HIS A 770 13.59 -15.79 17.25
C HIS A 770 13.61 -17.31 17.45
N LEU A 771 14.04 -17.78 18.62
CA LEU A 771 13.96 -19.20 18.96
C LEU A 771 12.52 -19.65 19.25
N PHE A 772 11.69 -18.78 19.81
CA PHE A 772 10.33 -19.11 20.22
C PHE A 772 9.34 -18.00 19.81
N PRO A 773 9.03 -17.82 18.51
CA PRO A 773 8.20 -16.69 18.06
C PRO A 773 6.80 -16.68 18.69
N GLN A 774 6.26 -17.86 18.98
CA GLN A 774 4.96 -18.04 19.63
C GLN A 774 4.96 -17.76 21.14
N LEU A 775 6.13 -17.55 21.77
CA LEU A 775 6.24 -17.28 23.18
C LEU A 775 5.73 -15.85 23.48
N PRO A 776 4.73 -15.67 24.36
CA PRO A 776 4.25 -14.34 24.70
C PRO A 776 5.37 -13.47 25.28
N ARG A 777 5.45 -12.19 24.87
CA ARG A 777 6.58 -11.33 25.22
C ARG A 777 6.87 -11.18 26.72
N HIS A 778 5.84 -11.27 27.58
CA HIS A 778 5.99 -11.19 29.03
C HIS A 778 6.69 -12.42 29.64
N ARG A 779 6.93 -13.47 28.85
CA ARG A 779 7.63 -14.70 29.25
C ARG A 779 9.07 -14.75 28.74
N LEU A 780 9.45 -13.95 27.74
CA LEU A 780 10.77 -13.99 27.11
C LEU A 780 11.91 -13.85 28.13
N ARG A 781 11.82 -12.85 29.01
CA ARG A 781 12.83 -12.58 30.03
C ARG A 781 13.01 -13.71 31.04
N ALA A 782 11.94 -14.45 31.33
CA ALA A 782 11.97 -15.61 32.23
C ALA A 782 12.61 -16.84 31.57
N VAL A 783 12.52 -16.96 30.23
CA VAL A 783 13.10 -18.06 29.46
C VAL A 783 14.59 -17.83 29.15
N ALA A 784 15.01 -16.57 29.05
CA ALA A 784 16.38 -16.22 28.66
C ALA A 784 17.52 -16.89 29.47
N PRO A 785 17.44 -17.05 30.80
CA PRO A 785 18.48 -17.78 31.55
C PRO A 785 18.67 -19.22 31.08
N ARG A 786 17.59 -19.90 30.64
CA ARG A 786 17.66 -21.28 30.11
C ARG A 786 18.34 -21.31 28.75
N VAL A 787 18.06 -20.32 27.89
CA VAL A 787 18.74 -20.17 26.60
C VAL A 787 20.22 -19.83 26.78
N LYS A 788 20.56 -18.91 27.70
CA LYS A 788 21.96 -18.60 28.06
C LYS A 788 22.70 -19.84 28.56
N ALA A 789 22.07 -20.62 29.44
CA ALA A 789 22.66 -21.88 29.94
C ALA A 789 22.84 -22.91 28.82
N LEU A 790 21.88 -23.02 27.91
CA LEU A 790 21.98 -23.91 26.75
C LEU A 790 23.11 -23.48 25.80
N ALA A 791 23.22 -22.19 25.51
CA ALA A 791 24.28 -21.63 24.69
C ALA A 791 25.66 -21.90 25.31
N ALA A 792 25.81 -21.67 26.62
CA ALA A 792 27.04 -21.94 27.35
C ALA A 792 27.46 -23.42 27.30
N ARG A 793 26.52 -24.36 27.45
CA ARG A 793 26.80 -25.81 27.35
C ARG A 793 27.37 -26.22 26.00
N HIS A 794 26.96 -25.55 24.93
CA HIS A 794 27.38 -25.87 23.55
C HIS A 794 28.48 -24.94 23.02
N GLY A 795 29.05 -24.07 23.88
CA GLY A 795 30.08 -23.11 23.51
C GLY A 795 29.62 -22.08 22.47
N ILE A 796 28.32 -21.73 22.47
CA ILE A 796 27.73 -20.78 21.54
C ILE A 796 27.72 -19.39 22.18
N ALA A 797 28.17 -18.37 21.45
CA ALA A 797 28.11 -16.99 21.92
C ALA A 797 26.64 -16.54 22.05
N TYR A 798 26.30 -15.96 23.20
CA TYR A 798 25.01 -15.31 23.43
C TYR A 798 25.23 -13.80 23.39
N LEU A 799 24.81 -13.15 22.30
CA LEU A 799 25.07 -11.73 22.07
C LEU A 799 24.08 -10.83 22.83
N GLU A 800 24.60 -10.05 23.77
CA GLU A 800 23.83 -9.10 24.57
C GLU A 800 24.65 -7.81 24.73
N THR A 801 24.12 -6.68 24.29
CA THR A 801 24.77 -5.35 24.41
C THR A 801 23.77 -4.32 24.92
N ASP A 802 24.24 -3.20 25.48
CA ASP A 802 23.32 -2.06 25.66
C ASP A 802 23.03 -1.34 24.33
N PHE A 803 22.02 -0.46 24.34
CA PHE A 803 21.57 0.24 23.12
C PHE A 803 22.66 1.14 22.52
N GLY A 804 23.42 1.85 23.36
CA GLY A 804 24.48 2.76 22.90
C GLY A 804 25.66 2.00 22.29
N GLU A 805 26.05 0.90 22.94
CA GLU A 805 27.05 -0.03 22.41
C GLU A 805 26.59 -0.62 21.07
N ALA A 806 25.31 -1.00 20.95
CA ALA A 806 24.76 -1.54 19.71
C ALA A 806 24.86 -0.54 18.55
N VAL A 807 24.47 0.71 18.80
CA VAL A 807 24.62 1.81 17.83
C VAL A 807 26.09 1.97 17.44
N ALA A 808 27.01 2.07 18.41
CA ALA A 808 28.43 2.26 18.13
C ALA A 808 29.05 1.10 17.32
N LEU A 809 28.65 -0.14 17.61
CA LEU A 809 29.05 -1.31 16.82
C LEU A 809 28.56 -1.22 15.38
N CYS A 810 27.27 -0.90 15.18
CA CYS A 810 26.69 -0.77 13.84
C CYS A 810 27.36 0.34 13.04
N LEU A 811 27.56 1.53 13.62
CA LEU A 811 28.21 2.65 12.94
C LEU A 811 29.64 2.28 12.49
N ARG A 812 30.42 1.60 13.35
CA ARG A 812 31.77 1.14 13.01
C ARG A 812 31.77 0.09 11.91
N GLN A 813 30.88 -0.91 11.99
CA GLN A 813 30.82 -1.98 11.02
C GLN A 813 30.37 -1.47 9.64
N LEU A 814 29.34 -0.63 9.60
CA LEU A 814 28.90 0.03 8.38
C LEU A 814 29.99 0.91 7.75
N GLY A 815 30.83 1.56 8.57
CA GLY A 815 32.00 2.29 8.11
C GLY A 815 33.07 1.38 7.49
N ARG A 816 33.34 0.21 8.08
CA ARG A 816 34.27 -0.79 7.52
C ARG A 816 33.78 -1.34 6.18
N LEU A 817 32.51 -1.75 6.11
CA LEU A 817 31.88 -2.26 4.89
C LEU A 817 31.91 -1.24 3.75
N ALA A 818 31.81 0.05 4.06
CA ALA A 818 31.93 1.12 3.08
C ALA A 818 33.33 1.16 2.43
N VAL A 819 34.39 0.87 3.20
CA VAL A 819 35.76 0.78 2.70
C VAL A 819 35.94 -0.48 1.86
N GLU A 820 35.41 -1.62 2.31
CA GLU A 820 35.49 -2.89 1.58
C GLU A 820 34.81 -2.77 0.21
N LEU A 821 33.59 -2.22 0.15
CA LEU A 821 32.87 -2.03 -1.12
C LEU A 821 33.57 -1.06 -2.08
N ALA A 822 34.32 -0.09 -1.56
CA ALA A 822 35.05 0.87 -2.38
C ALA A 822 36.13 0.19 -3.25
N THR A 823 36.63 -0.97 -2.83
CA THR A 823 37.66 -1.74 -3.54
C THR A 823 37.12 -2.68 -4.63
N VAL A 824 35.80 -2.91 -4.68
CA VAL A 824 35.18 -3.87 -5.59
C VAL A 824 35.02 -3.29 -7.01
N ASN A 825 35.58 -3.99 -7.99
CA ASN A 825 35.38 -3.69 -9.42
C ASN A 825 34.11 -4.38 -9.94
N PRO A 826 33.10 -3.64 -10.44
CA PRO A 826 31.84 -4.25 -10.88
C PRO A 826 31.94 -5.00 -12.23
N LEU A 827 33.11 -5.03 -12.87
CA LEU A 827 33.31 -5.68 -14.18
C LEU A 827 34.12 -6.98 -14.15
N GLY A 828 34.58 -7.42 -12.98
CA GLY A 828 35.53 -8.53 -12.85
C GLY A 828 36.69 -8.13 -11.97
#